data_AF-E0S5S5-F1
#
_entry.id   AF-E0S5S5-F1
#
_cell.length_a   1.000
_cell.length_b   1.000
_cell.length_c   1.000
_cell.angle_alpha   90.00
_cell.angle_beta   90.00
_cell.angle_gamma   90.00
#
_symmetry.space_group_name_H-M   'P 1'
#
loop_
_entity.id
_entity.type
_entity.pdbx_description
1 polymer ?
#
loop_
_entity_poly.entity_id
_entity_poly.type
_entity_poly.pdbx_seq_one_letter_code
_entity_poly.pdbx_strand_id
1 'polypeptide(L)'
;MLNDRRSYTVIPYEIHSYSTYASVYMPSNIKKNDPMDPNSRWSTSTNDHLQYIILKIPPSLVVTITFGKYNKMHVSNVKKMRISVSGDGVEYKEVLCGGLKNDSEMETFNLLVKDETYYIAQYVKIEPLAAWGVNFSYSLWFVELRGIADVEKFARYNEMVIFGKSMRNCLKFLRDCGFRDVYEILEKRSSDKIEDEIVKHIRHLLESHKYEDTEEVLDRLDPCVFQGFIDSSPYSLVWTEIPRAEVWPCERGGHQMVEMDGSLYLYGGWNGVEELEDFWRYRGGEWSEIKMNTVSPGKRSCHRMVSYGSKLYLMGKYICLSSRKVFSGKSDIWVFDGNWRVINSDEEGGPGNIYDHQMVVVGDKLYVFGGRSTEKEDTYSGLYMFSLDERSLGYGMEVLGKCGRTNEVGKPISETDGRYRTCGQFGGKEKRSPGMAEISPSFGTGISQENMLDESNSRHEPSTSSSSLFRSRWMVIRSDTMQPSSTPSLKSRLEHSMVFIPPDYIEGSIYNNSLVVIGGQKNKSSMREMVFYRLDTDTVFQSVPFPISGEGRVVQRGLLYLNEIVVLFCHGKEKEGRFENIDVYTFSLIKKKWTEVVVKSRTEAGVDIKPAPRSAHQFVEMDGWFYLFGGNISEKVDRRVNDMWVFRLEKKTNKEIRHLSKFLVRKHKYLYLLGIDEEKAIDYLRTSVLNMVVDDDTRELFEELCHEVYRRKIFVDPVEDICRLLTTAKEY
;
A
#
# COMPACT_ATOMS: atom_id res chain seq x y z
N MET A 1 15.00 14.55 17.36
CA MET A 1 14.73 15.81 16.62
C MET A 1 13.91 15.54 15.37
N LEU A 2 14.47 15.15 14.20
CA LEU A 2 13.64 14.95 12.99
C LEU A 2 12.48 13.94 13.14
N ASN A 3 12.66 12.89 13.95
CA ASN A 3 11.58 11.92 14.21
C ASN A 3 10.66 12.33 15.40
N ASP A 4 10.95 13.43 16.08
CA ASP A 4 10.19 13.92 17.23
C ASP A 4 9.46 15.22 16.87
N ARG A 5 8.18 15.09 16.50
CA ARG A 5 7.32 16.22 16.15
C ARG A 5 7.06 17.17 17.32
N ARG A 6 7.32 16.79 18.58
CA ARG A 6 7.21 17.68 19.74
C ARG A 6 8.35 18.71 19.78
N SER A 7 9.45 18.45 19.06
CA SER A 7 10.55 19.40 18.89
C SER A 7 10.29 20.49 17.83
N TYR A 8 9.16 20.43 17.10
CA TYR A 8 8.85 21.38 16.04
C TYR A 8 8.18 22.65 16.59
N THR A 9 8.92 23.76 16.55
CA THR A 9 8.41 25.10 16.87
C THR A 9 7.65 25.70 15.69
N VAL A 10 6.69 26.59 15.97
CA VAL A 10 6.11 27.49 14.96
C VAL A 10 7.19 28.48 14.52
N ILE A 11 7.43 28.56 13.21
CA ILE A 11 8.43 29.44 12.61
C ILE A 11 7.74 30.78 12.27
N PRO A 12 8.13 31.91 12.90
CA PRO A 12 7.56 33.21 12.57
C PRO A 12 8.01 33.64 11.17
N TYR A 13 7.11 34.26 10.41
CA TYR A 13 7.39 34.71 9.05
C TYR A 13 6.88 36.14 8.79
N GLU A 14 7.47 36.79 7.79
CA GLU A 14 7.05 38.08 7.24
C GLU A 14 6.63 37.90 5.78
N ILE A 15 5.75 38.78 5.29
CA ILE A 15 5.40 38.78 3.87
C ILE A 15 6.50 39.55 3.14
N HIS A 16 7.28 38.85 2.33
CA HIS A 16 8.43 39.42 1.62
C HIS A 16 8.02 40.08 0.30
N SER A 17 7.24 39.36 -0.49
CA SER A 17 6.70 39.82 -1.78
C SER A 17 5.47 38.99 -2.16
N TYR A 18 4.66 39.50 -3.08
CA TYR A 18 3.43 38.88 -3.55
C TYR A 18 3.08 39.43 -4.94
N SER A 19 2.22 38.73 -5.67
CA SER A 19 1.78 39.12 -7.01
C SER A 19 0.72 40.24 -7.00
N THR A 20 -0.47 39.95 -6.48
CA THR A 20 -1.63 40.85 -6.47
C THR A 20 -2.47 40.63 -5.21
N TYR A 21 -3.36 41.56 -4.90
CA TYR A 21 -4.48 41.32 -3.97
C TYR A 21 -5.70 42.15 -4.32
N ALA A 22 -6.88 41.71 -3.89
CA ALA A 22 -8.15 42.39 -4.12
C ALA A 22 -8.63 43.10 -2.84
N SER A 23 -8.75 44.44 -2.90
CA SER A 23 -9.39 45.25 -1.86
C SER A 23 -8.88 44.94 -0.44
N VAL A 24 -9.75 44.52 0.48
CA VAL A 24 -9.44 44.22 1.90
C VAL A 24 -8.67 42.92 2.14
N TYR A 25 -8.53 42.05 1.14
CA TYR A 25 -7.93 40.72 1.28
C TYR A 25 -6.40 40.76 1.20
N MET A 26 -5.79 41.50 2.12
CA MET A 26 -4.35 41.81 2.10
C MET A 26 -3.48 40.57 2.35
N PRO A 27 -2.27 40.49 1.76
CA PRO A 27 -1.29 39.41 2.00
C PRO A 27 -0.97 39.14 3.48
N SER A 28 -1.07 40.15 4.34
CA SER A 28 -0.87 40.04 5.79
C SER A 28 -1.90 39.18 6.51
N ASN A 29 -3.11 39.04 5.96
CA ASN A 29 -4.25 38.45 6.67
C ASN A 29 -4.04 36.96 6.96
N ILE A 30 -3.22 36.27 6.13
CA ILE A 30 -2.87 34.86 6.31
C ILE A 30 -2.13 34.54 7.61
N LYS A 31 -1.67 35.56 8.36
CA LYS A 31 -1.05 35.38 9.68
C LYS A 31 -2.05 35.10 10.80
N LYS A 32 -3.34 35.36 10.60
CA LYS A 32 -4.40 35.17 11.60
C LYS A 32 -5.30 34.00 11.19
N ASN A 33 -5.39 32.98 12.05
CA ASN A 33 -6.38 31.93 11.88
C ASN A 33 -7.73 32.43 12.43
N ASP A 34 -8.59 32.96 11.56
CA ASP A 34 -9.96 33.32 11.89
C ASP A 34 -10.93 32.72 10.84
N PRO A 35 -11.37 31.46 11.04
CA PRO A 35 -12.33 30.81 10.14
C PRO A 35 -13.71 31.47 10.08
N MET A 36 -13.99 32.45 10.95
CA MET A 36 -15.31 33.10 11.05
C MET A 36 -15.37 34.44 10.30
N ASP A 37 -14.25 35.13 10.14
CA ASP A 37 -14.17 36.37 9.36
C ASP A 37 -13.92 36.10 7.85
N PRO A 38 -14.87 36.40 6.94
CA PRO A 38 -14.68 36.24 5.50
C PRO A 38 -13.57 37.14 4.91
N ASN A 39 -13.05 38.11 5.67
CA ASN A 39 -11.96 39.00 5.27
C ASN A 39 -10.58 38.53 5.75
N SER A 40 -10.51 37.54 6.66
CA SER A 40 -9.25 36.98 7.17
C SER A 40 -8.63 36.01 6.16
N ARG A 41 -8.27 36.55 5.00
CA ARG A 41 -7.61 35.88 3.87
C ARG A 41 -6.80 36.86 3.03
N TRP A 42 -5.77 36.33 2.37
CA TRP A 42 -5.25 36.93 1.15
C TRP A 42 -6.09 36.41 -0.04
N SER A 43 -6.49 37.31 -0.94
CA SER A 43 -7.14 36.94 -2.20
C SER A 43 -6.56 37.74 -3.35
N THR A 44 -6.20 37.07 -4.45
CA THR A 44 -5.65 37.72 -5.65
C THR A 44 -6.69 38.57 -6.38
N SER A 45 -6.27 39.57 -7.15
CA SER A 45 -7.17 40.33 -8.03
C SER A 45 -7.36 39.67 -9.40
N THR A 46 -6.41 38.83 -9.82
CA THR A 46 -6.46 38.02 -11.04
C THR A 46 -6.39 36.52 -10.73
N ASN A 47 -6.56 35.69 -11.76
CA ASN A 47 -6.62 34.22 -11.70
C ASN A 47 -5.60 33.55 -12.65
N ASP A 48 -4.56 34.29 -13.04
CA ASP A 48 -3.48 33.83 -13.92
C ASP A 48 -2.44 32.96 -13.18
N HIS A 49 -1.58 32.27 -13.94
CA HIS A 49 -0.53 31.42 -13.36
C HIS A 49 0.73 32.18 -12.90
N LEU A 50 0.70 33.50 -12.84
CA LEU A 50 1.79 34.33 -12.30
C LEU A 50 1.55 34.71 -10.83
N GLN A 51 0.49 34.21 -10.21
CA GLN A 51 0.16 34.53 -8.83
C GLN A 51 1.05 33.80 -7.82
N TYR A 52 1.57 34.54 -6.84
CA TYR A 52 2.46 34.01 -5.81
C TYR A 52 2.44 34.85 -4.52
N ILE A 53 2.90 34.25 -3.43
CA ILE A 53 3.28 34.94 -2.20
C ILE A 53 4.59 34.33 -1.65
N ILE A 54 5.52 35.16 -1.19
CA ILE A 54 6.80 34.75 -0.60
C ILE A 54 6.81 35.15 0.87
N LEU A 55 7.04 34.16 1.72
CA LEU A 55 7.18 34.31 3.16
C LEU A 55 8.68 34.31 3.48
N LYS A 56 9.18 35.36 4.13
CA LYS A 56 10.55 35.39 4.67
C LYS A 56 10.54 34.88 6.10
N ILE A 57 11.49 34.03 6.44
CA ILE A 57 11.66 33.40 7.75
C ILE A 57 13.09 33.59 8.26
N PRO A 58 13.34 33.48 9.58
CA PRO A 58 14.69 33.20 10.08
C PRO A 58 15.24 31.95 9.40
N PRO A 59 16.58 31.81 9.21
CA PRO A 59 17.18 30.59 8.66
C PRO A 59 16.72 29.36 9.46
N SER A 60 15.81 28.59 8.89
CA SER A 60 15.07 27.53 9.60
C SER A 60 14.95 26.29 8.72
N LEU A 61 14.88 25.13 9.36
CA LEU A 61 14.43 23.92 8.69
C LEU A 61 12.91 23.83 8.75
N VAL A 62 12.23 24.21 7.66
CA VAL A 62 10.77 24.10 7.54
C VAL A 62 10.40 22.65 7.22
N VAL A 63 9.66 21.99 8.12
CA VAL A 63 9.28 20.58 7.95
C VAL A 63 7.82 20.45 7.50
N THR A 64 6.94 21.31 8.00
CA THR A 64 5.51 21.29 7.64
C THR A 64 4.95 22.69 7.42
N ILE A 65 3.98 22.78 6.51
CA ILE A 65 3.10 23.95 6.34
C ILE A 65 1.65 23.54 6.60
N THR A 66 0.91 24.34 7.37
CA THR A 66 -0.52 24.16 7.61
C THR A 66 -1.29 25.29 6.93
N PHE A 67 -2.32 24.93 6.17
CA PHE A 67 -3.28 25.87 5.61
C PHE A 67 -4.59 25.83 6.41
N GLY A 68 -4.97 26.97 6.99
CA GLY A 68 -6.32 27.14 7.53
C GLY A 68 -7.34 27.45 6.44
N LYS A 69 -8.63 27.29 6.77
CA LYS A 69 -9.77 27.50 5.87
C LYS A 69 -10.88 28.29 6.56
N TYR A 70 -11.81 28.79 5.76
CA TYR A 70 -13.05 29.40 6.23
C TYR A 70 -14.02 28.35 6.77
N ASN A 71 -14.96 28.75 7.63
CA ASN A 71 -16.00 27.88 8.21
C ASN A 71 -16.95 27.21 7.20
N LYS A 72 -16.86 27.58 5.91
CA LYS A 72 -17.68 27.09 4.80
C LYS A 72 -16.83 26.92 3.55
N MET A 73 -17.22 25.97 2.70
CA MET A 73 -16.71 25.82 1.34
C MET A 73 -16.76 27.16 0.58
N HIS A 74 -15.69 27.53 -0.11
CA HIS A 74 -15.61 28.80 -0.83
C HIS A 74 -14.94 28.62 -2.19
N VAL A 75 -15.52 29.20 -3.25
CA VAL A 75 -15.08 28.97 -4.64
C VAL A 75 -13.65 29.46 -4.93
N SER A 76 -13.15 30.46 -4.20
CA SER A 76 -11.77 30.92 -4.31
C SER A 76 -10.72 30.03 -3.61
N ASN A 77 -11.13 28.96 -2.92
CA ASN A 77 -10.20 28.05 -2.24
C ASN A 77 -9.21 27.45 -3.25
N VAL A 78 -7.92 27.41 -2.88
CA VAL A 78 -6.83 26.98 -3.76
C VAL A 78 -6.84 25.46 -3.96
N LYS A 79 -7.41 25.03 -5.08
CA LYS A 79 -7.50 23.64 -5.52
C LYS A 79 -6.15 23.02 -5.88
N LYS A 80 -5.19 23.82 -6.36
CA LYS A 80 -3.82 23.37 -6.67
C LYS A 80 -2.81 24.48 -6.41
N MET A 81 -1.65 24.13 -5.87
CA MET A 81 -0.52 25.05 -5.66
C MET A 81 0.83 24.36 -5.85
N ARG A 82 1.87 25.15 -6.13
CA ARG A 82 3.27 24.79 -5.90
C ARG A 82 3.76 25.47 -4.62
N ILE A 83 4.63 24.80 -3.88
CA ILE A 83 5.43 25.39 -2.81
C ILE A 83 6.90 25.11 -3.10
N SER A 84 7.72 26.15 -3.03
CA SER A 84 9.17 26.08 -3.24
C SER A 84 9.91 26.82 -2.12
N VAL A 85 11.05 26.30 -1.68
CA VAL A 85 11.89 26.94 -0.66
C VAL A 85 13.19 27.46 -1.27
N SER A 86 13.77 28.47 -0.63
CA SER A 86 15.06 29.04 -1.00
C SER A 86 15.85 29.47 0.22
N GLY A 87 17.17 29.27 0.19
CA GLY A 87 18.11 29.72 1.22
C GLY A 87 18.67 31.12 0.98
N ASP A 88 18.70 31.57 -0.28
CA ASP A 88 19.29 32.84 -0.73
C ASP A 88 18.25 33.85 -1.25
N GLY A 89 17.05 33.37 -1.62
CA GLY A 89 15.98 34.15 -2.24
C GLY A 89 16.08 34.21 -3.77
N VAL A 90 17.01 33.49 -4.38
CA VAL A 90 17.31 33.46 -5.82
C VAL A 90 16.99 32.09 -6.41
N GLU A 91 17.58 31.01 -5.88
CA GLU A 91 17.29 29.64 -6.32
C GLU A 91 16.13 29.05 -5.50
N TYR A 92 14.99 28.78 -6.14
CA TYR A 92 13.81 28.18 -5.50
C TYR A 92 13.66 26.71 -5.90
N LYS A 93 13.70 25.81 -4.90
CA LYS A 93 13.55 24.36 -5.07
C LYS A 93 12.13 23.94 -4.74
N GLU A 94 11.45 23.27 -5.66
CA GLU A 94 10.08 22.77 -5.45
C GLU A 94 10.09 21.68 -4.37
N VAL A 95 9.31 21.91 -3.31
CA VAL A 95 9.17 20.98 -2.16
C VAL A 95 7.80 20.31 -2.12
N LEU A 96 6.78 20.91 -2.74
CA LEU A 96 5.44 20.36 -2.83
C LEU A 96 4.73 20.85 -4.09
N CYS A 97 4.13 19.93 -4.83
CA CYS A 97 3.08 20.24 -5.81
C CYS A 97 1.81 19.51 -5.36
N GLY A 98 0.84 20.26 -4.85
CA GLY A 98 -0.31 19.74 -4.11
C GLY A 98 -1.54 20.61 -4.28
N GLY A 99 -2.52 20.50 -3.38
CA GLY A 99 -3.78 21.24 -3.45
C GLY A 99 -4.61 21.07 -2.19
N LEU A 100 -5.54 22.01 -1.94
CA LEU A 100 -6.44 21.94 -0.79
C LEU A 100 -7.79 21.35 -1.18
N LYS A 101 -8.38 20.57 -0.28
CA LYS A 101 -9.79 20.17 -0.33
C LYS A 101 -10.69 21.40 -0.12
N ASN A 102 -11.89 21.38 -0.72
CA ASN A 102 -12.88 22.44 -0.53
C ASN A 102 -13.83 22.07 0.62
N ASP A 103 -13.38 22.28 1.84
CA ASP A 103 -14.10 22.02 3.09
C ASP A 103 -13.67 23.07 4.16
N SER A 104 -13.99 22.83 5.43
CA SER A 104 -13.61 23.68 6.57
C SER A 104 -12.29 23.29 7.25
N GLU A 105 -11.72 22.14 6.90
CA GLU A 105 -10.69 21.48 7.74
C GLU A 105 -9.29 21.97 7.40
N MET A 106 -8.47 22.22 8.42
CA MET A 106 -7.09 22.67 8.21
C MET A 106 -6.24 21.53 7.64
N GLU A 107 -5.41 21.81 6.63
CA GLU A 107 -4.58 20.79 5.97
C GLU A 107 -3.08 21.07 6.20
N THR A 108 -2.39 20.11 6.81
CA THR A 108 -0.93 20.15 7.04
C THR A 108 -0.20 19.27 6.05
N PHE A 109 0.75 19.85 5.32
CA PHE A 109 1.62 19.16 4.36
C PHE A 109 3.06 19.09 4.88
N ASN A 110 3.70 17.93 4.74
CA ASN A 110 5.15 17.79 4.92
C ASN A 110 5.86 18.39 3.70
N LEU A 111 6.88 19.22 3.91
CA LEU A 111 7.71 19.83 2.86
C LEU A 111 8.99 19.05 2.58
N LEU A 112 8.93 17.72 2.75
CA LEU A 112 10.05 16.82 2.45
C LEU A 112 10.15 16.63 0.94
N VAL A 113 11.33 16.90 0.40
CA VAL A 113 11.65 16.59 -1.00
C VAL A 113 11.76 15.07 -1.18
N LYS A 114 11.69 14.61 -2.44
CA LYS A 114 12.19 13.28 -2.81
C LYS A 114 13.56 13.02 -2.16
N ASP A 115 13.79 11.75 -1.85
CA ASP A 115 15.07 11.26 -1.31
C ASP A 115 15.43 11.88 0.07
N GLU A 116 14.39 12.21 0.86
CA GLU A 116 14.43 12.66 2.27
C GLU A 116 15.37 13.86 2.54
N THR A 117 15.66 14.66 1.52
CA THR A 117 16.60 15.78 1.65
C THR A 117 15.94 17.00 2.28
N TYR A 118 16.59 17.51 3.33
CA TYR A 118 16.15 18.61 4.18
C TYR A 118 16.87 19.91 3.79
N TYR A 119 16.12 20.99 3.52
CA TYR A 119 16.66 22.28 3.09
C TYR A 119 16.48 23.37 4.16
N ILE A 120 17.58 24.00 4.56
CA ILE A 120 17.53 25.24 5.35
C ILE A 120 16.99 26.35 4.45
N ALA A 121 15.87 26.96 4.87
CA ALA A 121 15.16 27.97 4.11
C ALA A 121 15.20 29.32 4.83
N GLN A 122 15.30 30.39 4.05
CA GLN A 122 15.04 31.77 4.46
C GLN A 122 13.78 32.34 3.76
N TYR A 123 13.35 31.69 2.67
CA TYR A 123 12.17 32.07 1.89
C TYR A 123 11.33 30.84 1.54
N VAL A 124 10.00 30.97 1.70
CA VAL A 124 9.01 29.97 1.27
C VAL A 124 8.06 30.65 0.28
N LYS A 125 8.11 30.23 -0.99
CA LYS A 125 7.23 30.71 -2.06
C LYS A 125 6.05 29.77 -2.22
N ILE A 126 4.84 30.31 -2.20
CA ILE A 126 3.58 29.60 -2.47
C ILE A 126 2.99 30.18 -3.76
N GLU A 127 2.72 29.34 -4.75
CA GLU A 127 2.17 29.71 -6.05
C GLU A 127 0.83 29.00 -6.26
N PRO A 128 -0.31 29.69 -6.10
CA PRO A 128 -1.61 29.15 -6.49
C PRO A 128 -1.68 28.89 -8.00
N LEU A 129 -2.11 27.68 -8.38
CA LEU A 129 -2.19 27.22 -9.78
C LEU A 129 -3.65 27.02 -10.24
N ALA A 130 -4.57 26.71 -9.32
CA ALA A 130 -5.99 26.55 -9.61
C ALA A 130 -6.87 26.88 -8.38
N ALA A 131 -8.05 27.45 -8.62
CA ALA A 131 -9.13 27.60 -7.64
C ALA A 131 -10.16 26.46 -7.80
N TRP A 132 -11.09 26.34 -6.85
CA TRP A 132 -12.22 25.39 -6.98
C TRP A 132 -13.35 25.90 -7.87
N GLY A 133 -13.57 27.22 -7.95
CA GLY A 133 -14.45 27.87 -8.90
C GLY A 133 -13.76 28.16 -10.24
N VAL A 134 -14.46 27.91 -11.34
CA VAL A 134 -13.99 28.26 -12.69
C VAL A 134 -13.80 29.79 -12.77
N ASN A 135 -12.64 30.21 -13.28
CA ASN A 135 -12.22 31.61 -13.41
C ASN A 135 -12.25 32.44 -12.11
N PHE A 136 -12.31 31.82 -10.93
CA PHE A 136 -12.29 32.54 -9.67
C PHE A 136 -10.85 32.92 -9.25
N SER A 137 -10.70 34.01 -8.49
CA SER A 137 -9.42 34.36 -7.86
C SER A 137 -9.00 33.32 -6.83
N TYR A 138 -7.71 33.29 -6.50
CA TYR A 138 -7.15 32.40 -5.49
C TYR A 138 -7.33 32.99 -4.09
N SER A 139 -7.43 32.15 -3.05
CA SER A 139 -7.43 32.62 -1.67
C SER A 139 -6.77 31.66 -0.69
N LEU A 140 -5.89 32.21 0.13
CA LEU A 140 -5.30 31.54 1.30
C LEU A 140 -5.85 32.23 2.55
N TRP A 141 -6.42 31.47 3.48
CA TRP A 141 -7.07 32.02 4.68
C TRP A 141 -6.07 32.19 5.82
N PHE A 142 -5.33 31.14 6.13
CA PHE A 142 -4.29 31.14 7.15
C PHE A 142 -3.12 30.24 6.72
N VAL A 143 -1.89 30.60 7.10
CA VAL A 143 -0.69 29.80 6.89
C VAL A 143 0.11 29.71 8.19
N GLU A 144 0.47 28.49 8.60
CA GLU A 144 1.43 28.24 9.68
C GLU A 144 2.63 27.46 9.13
N LEU A 145 3.85 27.87 9.50
CA LEU A 145 5.08 27.12 9.22
C LEU A 145 5.57 26.48 10.52
N ARG A 146 5.97 25.20 10.49
CA ARG A 146 6.62 24.53 11.63
C ARG A 146 7.88 23.77 11.22
N GLY A 147 8.78 23.64 12.19
CA GLY A 147 10.02 22.89 12.06
C GLY A 147 11.04 23.35 13.09
N ILE A 148 12.31 23.40 12.70
CA ILE A 148 13.42 23.70 13.60
C ILE A 148 14.02 25.07 13.24
N ALA A 149 13.79 26.08 14.08
CA ALA A 149 14.35 27.42 13.90
C ALA A 149 15.81 27.55 14.36
N ASP A 150 16.24 26.72 15.32
CA ASP A 150 17.61 26.68 15.82
C ASP A 150 18.49 25.76 14.95
N VAL A 151 18.87 26.28 13.78
CA VAL A 151 19.66 25.55 12.78
C VAL A 151 21.08 25.29 13.25
N GLU A 152 21.69 26.16 14.06
CA GLU A 152 23.04 25.93 14.60
C GLU A 152 23.07 24.76 15.59
N LYS A 153 22.10 24.70 16.52
CA LYS A 153 21.96 23.57 17.44
C LYS A 153 21.60 22.27 16.71
N PHE A 154 20.79 22.35 15.65
CA PHE A 154 20.47 21.18 14.83
C PHE A 154 21.70 20.69 14.05
N ALA A 155 22.44 21.58 13.40
CA ALA A 155 23.69 21.26 12.71
C ALA A 155 24.69 20.63 13.68
N ARG A 156 24.95 21.27 14.83
CA ARG A 156 25.85 20.77 15.87
C ARG A 156 25.40 19.43 16.47
N TYR A 157 24.09 19.23 16.68
CA TYR A 157 23.56 17.93 17.13
C TYR A 157 23.77 16.85 16.07
N ASN A 158 23.49 17.16 14.80
CA ASN A 158 23.67 16.24 13.68
C ASN A 158 25.15 15.91 13.46
N GLU A 159 26.05 16.90 13.57
CA GLU A 159 27.50 16.73 13.59
C GLU A 159 27.95 15.85 14.74
N MET A 160 27.42 16.03 15.96
CA MET A 160 27.73 15.15 17.10
C MET A 160 27.24 13.72 16.87
N VAL A 161 26.05 13.52 16.28
CA VAL A 161 25.53 12.19 15.93
C VAL A 161 26.36 11.53 14.82
N ILE A 162 26.71 12.28 13.77
CA ILE A 162 27.58 11.81 12.68
C ILE A 162 28.97 11.50 13.21
N PHE A 163 29.56 12.38 14.03
CA PHE A 163 30.85 12.15 14.69
C PHE A 163 30.80 10.91 15.58
N GLY A 164 29.75 10.73 16.38
CA GLY A 164 29.57 9.53 17.21
C GLY A 164 29.37 8.24 16.41
N LYS A 165 28.76 8.29 15.22
CA LYS A 165 28.69 7.15 14.29
C LYS A 165 30.03 6.88 13.60
N SER A 166 30.70 7.92 13.10
CA SER A 166 32.03 7.82 12.47
C SER A 166 33.12 7.39 13.45
N MET A 167 33.08 7.85 14.71
CA MET A 167 34.00 7.44 15.77
C MET A 167 33.77 5.97 16.15
N ARG A 168 32.51 5.50 16.26
CA ARG A 168 32.19 4.08 16.40
C ARG A 168 32.79 3.25 15.26
N ASN A 169 32.57 3.66 14.01
CA ASN A 169 33.10 2.96 12.85
C ASN A 169 34.64 2.99 12.78
N CYS A 170 35.27 4.10 13.19
CA CYS A 170 36.72 4.26 13.24
C CYS A 170 37.36 3.39 14.33
N LEU A 171 36.82 3.42 15.55
CA LEU A 171 37.26 2.57 16.66
C LEU A 171 37.09 1.08 16.31
N LYS A 172 35.95 0.71 15.73
CA LYS A 172 35.72 -0.62 15.17
C LYS A 172 36.79 -1.00 14.14
N PHE A 173 37.03 -0.17 13.11
CA PHE A 173 38.06 -0.43 12.12
C PHE A 173 39.48 -0.58 12.73
N LEU A 174 39.86 0.32 13.64
CA LEU A 174 41.17 0.27 14.30
C LEU A 174 41.35 -1.01 15.13
N ARG A 175 40.31 -1.41 15.87
CA ARG A 175 40.24 -2.67 16.63
C ARG A 175 40.30 -3.89 15.70
N ASP A 176 39.50 -3.90 14.63
CA ASP A 176 39.41 -4.99 13.65
C ASP A 176 40.74 -5.15 12.87
N CYS A 177 41.57 -4.10 12.78
CA CYS A 177 42.93 -4.13 12.27
C CYS A 177 44.03 -4.32 13.34
N GLY A 178 43.68 -4.52 14.61
CA GLY A 178 44.62 -4.81 15.70
C GLY A 178 45.34 -3.61 16.34
N PHE A 179 45.00 -2.37 16.00
CA PHE A 179 45.58 -1.14 16.55
C PHE A 179 45.03 -0.80 17.96
N ARG A 180 45.24 -1.72 18.91
CA ARG A 180 44.69 -1.67 20.28
C ARG A 180 45.14 -0.43 21.06
N ASP A 181 46.40 -0.03 20.90
CA ASP A 181 46.98 1.17 21.49
C ASP A 181 46.27 2.45 21.03
N VAL A 182 46.00 2.56 19.73
CA VAL A 182 45.26 3.69 19.14
C VAL A 182 43.79 3.67 19.57
N TYR A 183 43.14 2.50 19.59
CA TYR A 183 41.78 2.32 20.10
C TYR A 183 41.67 2.80 21.55
N GLU A 184 42.55 2.34 22.44
CA GLU A 184 42.50 2.69 23.87
C GLU A 184 42.76 4.18 24.13
N ILE A 185 43.63 4.82 23.33
CA ILE A 185 43.88 6.27 23.43
C ILE A 185 42.68 7.08 22.97
N LEU A 186 41.98 6.62 21.92
CA LEU A 186 40.79 7.29 21.42
C LEU A 186 39.57 7.08 22.34
N GLU A 187 39.35 5.85 22.85
CA GLU A 187 38.26 5.57 23.79
C GLU A 187 38.41 6.37 25.09
N LYS A 188 39.62 6.44 25.66
CA LYS A 188 39.91 7.26 26.86
C LYS A 188 39.77 8.77 26.63
N ARG A 189 39.59 9.21 25.37
CA ARG A 189 39.37 10.62 24.98
C ARG A 189 37.94 10.90 24.50
N SER A 190 37.16 9.89 24.15
CA SER A 190 35.72 10.05 23.90
C SER A 190 34.96 10.15 25.23
N SER A 191 34.13 11.19 25.37
CA SER A 191 33.33 11.42 26.58
C SER A 191 32.20 10.39 26.78
N ASP A 192 31.77 9.74 25.70
CA ASP A 192 30.71 8.73 25.70
C ASP A 192 31.29 7.32 25.90
N LYS A 193 30.55 6.44 26.58
CA LYS A 193 30.84 5.00 26.58
C LYS A 193 30.43 4.40 25.23
N ILE A 194 31.42 4.18 24.36
CA ILE A 194 31.18 3.81 22.96
C ILE A 194 30.79 2.33 22.77
N GLU A 195 31.37 1.42 23.56
CA GLU A 195 31.03 -0.02 23.58
C GLU A 195 30.37 -0.37 24.93
N ASP A 196 29.36 -1.25 24.92
CA ASP A 196 28.56 -1.59 26.09
C ASP A 196 29.35 -2.45 27.11
N GLU A 197 29.10 -2.28 28.41
CA GLU A 197 29.83 -2.99 29.47
C GLU A 197 29.65 -4.51 29.43
N ILE A 198 28.47 -5.02 29.01
CA ILE A 198 28.23 -6.45 28.82
C ILE A 198 29.08 -6.96 27.64
N VAL A 199 29.10 -6.19 26.55
CA VAL A 199 29.86 -6.52 25.33
C VAL A 199 31.38 -6.49 25.62
N LYS A 200 31.86 -5.50 26.37
CA LYS A 200 33.25 -5.43 26.87
C LYS A 200 33.62 -6.59 27.76
N HIS A 201 32.73 -7.01 28.67
CA HIS A 201 32.99 -8.14 29.56
C HIS A 201 33.09 -9.45 28.77
N ILE A 202 32.16 -9.71 27.84
CA ILE A 202 32.19 -10.86 26.92
C ILE A 202 33.47 -10.84 26.05
N ARG A 203 33.83 -9.68 25.48
CA ARG A 203 35.10 -9.50 24.75
C ARG A 203 36.31 -9.88 25.60
N HIS A 204 36.40 -9.38 26.84
CA HIS A 204 37.52 -9.69 27.73
C HIS A 204 37.61 -11.18 28.09
N LEU A 205 36.49 -11.87 28.31
CA LEU A 205 36.49 -13.31 28.56
C LEU A 205 36.96 -14.10 27.33
N LEU A 206 36.50 -13.74 26.12
CA LEU A 206 36.91 -14.37 24.87
C LEU A 206 38.39 -14.13 24.53
N GLU A 207 38.89 -12.90 24.71
CA GLU A 207 40.32 -12.56 24.61
C GLU A 207 41.17 -13.32 25.65
N SER A 208 40.61 -13.62 26.81
CA SER A 208 41.27 -14.39 27.88
C SER A 208 41.09 -15.92 27.74
N HIS A 209 40.53 -16.40 26.62
CA HIS A 209 40.23 -17.81 26.34
C HIS A 209 39.31 -18.49 27.39
N LYS A 210 38.47 -17.71 28.07
CA LYS A 210 37.49 -18.13 29.09
C LYS A 210 36.12 -18.40 28.46
N TYR A 211 36.07 -19.40 27.59
CA TYR A 211 34.88 -19.73 26.80
C TYR A 211 33.72 -20.22 27.68
N GLU A 212 34.00 -21.05 28.68
CA GLU A 212 33.03 -21.57 29.65
C GLU A 212 32.39 -20.44 30.48
N ASP A 213 33.20 -19.52 31.03
CA ASP A 213 32.72 -18.31 31.71
C ASP A 213 31.82 -17.46 30.78
N THR A 214 32.15 -17.42 29.48
CA THR A 214 31.38 -16.67 28.48
C THR A 214 30.01 -17.30 28.22
N GLU A 215 29.93 -18.63 28.11
CA GLU A 215 28.64 -19.32 27.99
C GLU A 215 27.75 -19.12 29.23
N GLU A 216 28.33 -19.06 30.43
CA GLU A 216 27.59 -18.75 31.66
C GLU A 216 27.09 -17.29 31.70
N VAL A 217 27.90 -16.32 31.27
CA VAL A 217 27.45 -14.91 31.15
C VAL A 217 26.26 -14.82 30.18
N LEU A 218 26.33 -15.49 29.03
CA LEU A 218 25.24 -15.52 28.03
C LEU A 218 23.93 -16.11 28.57
N ASP A 219 23.99 -17.14 29.43
CA ASP A 219 22.80 -17.70 30.11
C ASP A 219 22.20 -16.73 31.14
N ARG A 220 23.03 -15.89 31.77
CA ARG A 220 22.62 -14.94 32.82
C ARG A 220 22.12 -13.59 32.30
N LEU A 221 22.25 -13.30 31.00
CA LEU A 221 21.73 -12.05 30.41
C LEU A 221 20.20 -11.94 30.52
N ASP A 222 19.69 -10.72 30.59
CA ASP A 222 18.24 -10.47 30.50
C ASP A 222 17.73 -10.75 29.07
N PRO A 223 16.57 -11.40 28.88
CA PRO A 223 15.97 -11.59 27.56
C PRO A 223 15.84 -10.32 26.70
N CYS A 224 15.67 -9.13 27.29
CA CYS A 224 15.55 -7.88 26.53
C CYS A 224 16.82 -7.50 25.76
N VAL A 225 18.00 -8.01 26.16
CA VAL A 225 19.30 -7.68 25.53
C VAL A 225 19.33 -8.10 24.07
N PHE A 226 18.59 -9.17 23.70
CA PHE A 226 18.50 -9.66 22.32
C PHE A 226 17.32 -9.08 21.54
N GLN A 227 16.47 -8.23 22.13
CA GLN A 227 15.17 -7.86 21.53
C GLN A 227 15.33 -7.15 20.19
N GLY A 228 16.25 -6.18 20.06
CA GLY A 228 16.49 -5.50 18.78
C GLY A 228 17.03 -6.43 17.69
N PHE A 229 17.79 -7.48 18.06
CA PHE A 229 18.16 -8.53 17.10
C PHE A 229 16.93 -9.31 16.64
N ILE A 230 16.08 -9.74 17.57
CA ILE A 230 14.83 -10.48 17.31
C ILE A 230 13.86 -9.65 16.44
N ASP A 231 13.75 -8.35 16.68
CA ASP A 231 12.96 -7.42 15.87
C ASP A 231 13.60 -7.12 14.49
N SER A 232 14.90 -7.41 14.33
CA SER A 232 15.64 -7.30 13.07
C SER A 232 15.68 -8.60 12.26
N SER A 233 15.50 -9.76 12.90
CA SER A 233 15.58 -11.06 12.23
C SER A 233 14.49 -11.18 11.17
N PRO A 234 14.68 -11.99 10.12
CA PRO A 234 13.55 -12.46 9.32
C PRO A 234 12.53 -13.15 10.22
N TYR A 235 11.27 -13.15 9.79
CA TYR A 235 10.31 -14.11 10.33
C TYR A 235 10.63 -15.50 9.81
N SER A 236 10.19 -16.52 10.54
CA SER A 236 10.08 -17.88 10.07
C SER A 236 8.62 -18.33 10.04
N LEU A 237 8.32 -19.35 9.24
CA LEU A 237 7.01 -20.00 9.21
C LEU A 237 7.18 -21.52 9.06
N VAL A 238 6.15 -22.28 9.44
CA VAL A 238 6.00 -23.70 9.13
C VAL A 238 4.64 -23.89 8.46
N TRP A 239 4.61 -24.44 7.25
CA TRP A 239 3.36 -24.80 6.58
C TRP A 239 2.72 -26.01 7.23
N THR A 240 1.42 -25.91 7.54
CA THR A 240 0.62 -27.01 8.07
C THR A 240 -0.65 -27.15 7.23
N GLU A 241 -0.88 -28.32 6.63
CA GLU A 241 -2.18 -28.64 6.01
C GLU A 241 -3.21 -28.94 7.10
N ILE A 242 -4.40 -28.35 7.00
CA ILE A 242 -5.53 -28.64 7.89
C ILE A 242 -6.23 -29.90 7.36
N PRO A 243 -6.29 -31.00 8.14
CA PRO A 243 -6.88 -32.24 7.67
C PRO A 243 -8.34 -32.08 7.24
N ARG A 244 -8.66 -32.60 6.05
CA ARG A 244 -10.02 -32.51 5.47
C ARG A 244 -11.03 -33.34 6.28
N ALA A 245 -12.07 -32.67 6.75
CA ALA A 245 -13.26 -33.30 7.35
C ALA A 245 -14.28 -33.76 6.28
N GLU A 246 -15.35 -34.46 6.71
CA GLU A 246 -16.48 -34.80 5.82
C GLU A 246 -17.21 -33.55 5.31
N VAL A 247 -17.52 -32.62 6.22
CA VAL A 247 -18.13 -31.32 5.90
C VAL A 247 -17.02 -30.38 5.43
N TRP A 248 -16.91 -30.19 4.12
CA TRP A 248 -15.81 -29.44 3.51
C TRP A 248 -16.22 -28.81 2.17
N PRO A 249 -15.84 -27.54 1.87
CA PRO A 249 -16.17 -26.93 0.58
C PRO A 249 -15.51 -27.65 -0.60
N CYS A 250 -16.23 -27.82 -1.71
CA CYS A 250 -15.65 -28.43 -2.92
C CYS A 250 -14.51 -27.59 -3.53
N GLU A 251 -13.67 -28.24 -4.33
CA GLU A 251 -12.55 -27.66 -5.08
C GLU A 251 -12.98 -26.43 -5.88
N ARG A 252 -12.25 -25.31 -5.75
CA ARG A 252 -12.68 -24.02 -6.31
C ARG A 252 -11.56 -23.00 -6.52
N GLY A 253 -11.64 -22.24 -7.60
CA GLY A 253 -10.84 -21.03 -7.85
C GLY A 253 -11.73 -19.80 -8.07
N GLY A 254 -11.20 -18.59 -7.83
CA GLY A 254 -11.95 -17.35 -8.03
C GLY A 254 -13.11 -17.14 -7.03
N HIS A 255 -13.15 -17.95 -5.98
CA HIS A 255 -13.96 -17.77 -4.77
C HIS A 255 -13.43 -16.58 -3.96
N GLN A 256 -14.18 -16.13 -2.94
CA GLN A 256 -13.67 -15.16 -1.97
C GLN A 256 -13.77 -15.71 -0.55
N MET A 257 -12.73 -15.47 0.25
CA MET A 257 -12.63 -15.85 1.65
C MET A 257 -12.22 -14.61 2.46
N VAL A 258 -12.87 -14.36 3.59
CA VAL A 258 -12.76 -13.11 4.37
C VAL A 258 -12.94 -13.41 5.87
N GLU A 259 -12.17 -12.78 6.74
CA GLU A 259 -12.38 -12.83 8.20
C GLU A 259 -13.54 -11.90 8.61
N MET A 260 -14.43 -12.38 9.48
CA MET A 260 -15.41 -11.56 10.20
C MET A 260 -15.81 -12.21 11.53
N ASP A 261 -15.83 -11.44 12.62
CA ASP A 261 -16.29 -11.85 13.96
C ASP A 261 -15.60 -13.12 14.53
N GLY A 262 -14.31 -13.34 14.21
CA GLY A 262 -13.53 -14.50 14.63
C GLY A 262 -13.92 -15.75 13.86
N SER A 263 -14.14 -15.63 12.54
CA SER A 263 -14.54 -16.73 11.64
C SER A 263 -14.20 -16.40 10.19
N LEU A 264 -13.76 -17.39 9.41
CA LEU A 264 -13.55 -17.20 7.96
C LEU A 264 -14.84 -17.51 7.20
N TYR A 265 -15.31 -16.56 6.40
CA TYR A 265 -16.47 -16.70 5.53
C TYR A 265 -16.01 -16.89 4.08
N LEU A 266 -16.52 -17.93 3.41
CA LEU A 266 -16.17 -18.33 2.05
C LEU A 266 -17.42 -18.31 1.16
N TYR A 267 -17.37 -17.62 0.02
CA TYR A 267 -18.48 -17.54 -0.94
C TYR A 267 -18.06 -17.98 -2.35
N GLY A 268 -18.87 -18.85 -2.97
CA GLY A 268 -18.89 -19.13 -4.41
C GLY A 268 -17.55 -19.55 -5.02
N GLY A 269 -17.25 -19.02 -6.21
CA GLY A 269 -16.12 -19.40 -7.05
C GLY A 269 -16.52 -20.34 -8.20
N TRP A 270 -15.54 -20.93 -8.87
CA TRP A 270 -15.73 -21.87 -9.96
C TRP A 270 -14.96 -23.17 -9.69
N ASN A 271 -15.60 -24.34 -9.85
CA ASN A 271 -15.00 -25.65 -9.55
C ASN A 271 -14.26 -26.31 -10.74
N GLY A 272 -14.27 -25.70 -11.92
CA GLY A 272 -13.79 -26.31 -13.18
C GLY A 272 -14.90 -26.93 -14.05
N VAL A 273 -16.15 -26.92 -13.57
CA VAL A 273 -17.35 -27.35 -14.31
C VAL A 273 -18.41 -26.25 -14.29
N GLU A 274 -18.80 -25.76 -13.10
CA GLU A 274 -19.85 -24.75 -12.92
C GLU A 274 -19.53 -23.71 -11.85
N GLU A 275 -20.13 -22.53 -12.04
CA GLU A 275 -20.10 -21.41 -11.10
C GLU A 275 -20.88 -21.75 -9.83
N LEU A 276 -20.35 -21.37 -8.67
CA LEU A 276 -20.85 -21.73 -7.35
C LEU A 276 -21.55 -20.55 -6.67
N GLU A 277 -22.55 -20.87 -5.85
CA GLU A 277 -23.34 -19.92 -5.04
C GLU A 277 -23.48 -20.35 -3.57
N ASP A 278 -22.68 -21.34 -3.17
CA ASP A 278 -22.63 -21.83 -1.80
C ASP A 278 -21.83 -20.87 -0.90
N PHE A 279 -22.19 -20.87 0.38
CA PHE A 279 -21.66 -19.95 1.38
C PHE A 279 -21.34 -20.71 2.65
N TRP A 280 -20.11 -20.56 3.12
CA TRP A 280 -19.54 -21.37 4.19
C TRP A 280 -18.91 -20.49 5.26
N ARG A 281 -18.84 -21.00 6.48
CA ARG A 281 -18.12 -20.40 7.60
C ARG A 281 -17.25 -21.44 8.28
N TYR A 282 -15.98 -21.14 8.41
CA TYR A 282 -15.00 -21.86 9.23
C TYR A 282 -14.92 -21.22 10.61
N ARG A 283 -15.08 -22.02 11.67
CA ARG A 283 -14.93 -21.56 13.07
C ARG A 283 -14.49 -22.72 13.95
N GLY A 284 -13.54 -22.47 14.86
CA GLY A 284 -13.13 -23.47 15.87
C GLY A 284 -12.49 -24.75 15.33
N GLY A 285 -12.04 -24.76 14.07
CA GLY A 285 -11.49 -25.94 13.40
C GLY A 285 -12.42 -26.59 12.37
N GLU A 286 -13.70 -26.20 12.32
CA GLU A 286 -14.72 -26.87 11.50
C GLU A 286 -15.34 -25.95 10.45
N TRP A 287 -15.62 -26.51 9.27
CA TRP A 287 -16.43 -25.85 8.23
C TRP A 287 -17.92 -26.11 8.45
N SER A 288 -18.75 -25.10 8.19
CA SER A 288 -20.22 -25.19 8.24
C SER A 288 -20.83 -24.45 7.04
N GLU A 289 -21.76 -25.10 6.33
CA GLU A 289 -22.51 -24.47 5.23
C GLU A 289 -23.63 -23.58 5.82
N ILE A 290 -23.69 -22.32 5.36
CA ILE A 290 -24.74 -21.36 5.73
C ILE A 290 -25.85 -21.46 4.68
N LYS A 291 -26.89 -22.24 5.03
CA LYS A 291 -28.08 -22.40 4.17
C LYS A 291 -28.83 -21.09 4.02
N MET A 292 -28.99 -20.64 2.77
CA MET A 292 -29.68 -19.41 2.43
C MET A 292 -31.19 -19.64 2.34
N ASN A 293 -31.96 -18.97 3.20
CA ASN A 293 -33.43 -19.03 3.20
C ASN A 293 -34.07 -17.84 2.46
N THR A 294 -33.27 -17.01 1.79
CA THR A 294 -33.67 -15.71 1.22
C THR A 294 -33.13 -15.53 -0.20
N VAL A 295 -33.32 -14.33 -0.76
CA VAL A 295 -32.54 -13.84 -1.91
C VAL A 295 -31.03 -14.07 -1.65
N SER A 296 -30.30 -14.42 -2.72
CA SER A 296 -28.87 -14.74 -2.71
C SER A 296 -28.15 -13.92 -3.82
N PRO A 297 -26.85 -13.60 -3.67
CA PRO A 297 -26.03 -13.11 -4.77
C PRO A 297 -25.93 -14.09 -5.95
N GLY A 298 -26.28 -15.36 -5.76
CA GLY A 298 -26.26 -16.40 -6.78
C GLY A 298 -24.85 -16.75 -7.28
N LYS A 299 -24.79 -17.53 -8.37
CA LYS A 299 -23.56 -18.09 -8.93
C LYS A 299 -22.56 -17.03 -9.41
N ARG A 300 -21.33 -17.06 -8.89
CA ARG A 300 -20.24 -16.12 -9.29
C ARG A 300 -18.81 -16.54 -8.89
N SER A 301 -17.87 -16.29 -9.81
CA SER A 301 -16.42 -16.31 -9.64
C SER A 301 -15.79 -14.96 -10.01
N CYS A 302 -14.53 -14.74 -9.64
CA CYS A 302 -13.75 -13.52 -9.86
C CYS A 302 -14.43 -12.21 -9.37
N HIS A 303 -15.39 -12.37 -8.46
CA HIS A 303 -16.02 -11.34 -7.64
C HIS A 303 -15.06 -10.94 -6.51
N ARG A 304 -15.36 -9.88 -5.74
CA ARG A 304 -14.63 -9.54 -4.50
C ARG A 304 -15.59 -9.47 -3.32
N MET A 305 -15.10 -9.89 -2.14
CA MET A 305 -15.80 -9.77 -0.87
C MET A 305 -14.85 -9.12 0.16
N VAL A 306 -15.41 -8.35 1.09
CA VAL A 306 -14.71 -7.70 2.22
C VAL A 306 -15.62 -7.65 3.44
N SER A 307 -15.06 -7.54 4.64
CA SER A 307 -15.80 -7.32 5.89
C SER A 307 -15.69 -5.85 6.33
N TYR A 308 -16.71 -5.35 7.02
CA TYR A 308 -16.66 -4.06 7.73
C TYR A 308 -17.71 -4.02 8.86
N GLY A 309 -17.23 -4.06 10.10
CA GLY A 309 -18.03 -4.53 11.23
C GLY A 309 -18.50 -5.97 11.01
N SER A 310 -19.55 -6.38 11.71
CA SER A 310 -20.21 -7.69 11.54
C SER A 310 -21.08 -7.74 10.27
N LYS A 311 -20.54 -7.28 9.14
CA LYS A 311 -21.16 -7.33 7.80
C LYS A 311 -20.14 -7.67 6.72
N LEU A 312 -20.56 -8.50 5.75
CA LEU A 312 -19.82 -8.74 4.51
C LEU A 312 -20.39 -7.91 3.38
N TYR A 313 -19.52 -7.34 2.55
CA TYR A 313 -19.86 -6.64 1.31
C TYR A 313 -19.25 -7.38 0.13
N LEU A 314 -20.06 -7.70 -0.88
CA LEU A 314 -19.68 -8.50 -2.05
C LEU A 314 -20.04 -7.76 -3.33
N MET A 315 -19.16 -7.77 -4.33
CA MET A 315 -19.38 -7.07 -5.60
C MET A 315 -18.85 -7.85 -6.81
N GLY A 316 -19.58 -7.72 -7.93
CA GLY A 316 -19.15 -8.14 -9.28
C GLY A 316 -19.15 -9.64 -9.52
N LYS A 317 -18.83 -10.05 -10.76
CA LYS A 317 -18.66 -11.45 -11.19
C LYS A 317 -18.08 -11.56 -12.60
N TYR A 318 -17.38 -12.66 -12.88
CA TYR A 318 -17.09 -13.07 -14.25
C TYR A 318 -18.38 -13.37 -15.03
N ILE A 319 -18.39 -13.02 -16.32
CA ILE A 319 -19.49 -13.36 -17.24
C ILE A 319 -18.88 -13.81 -18.57
N CYS A 320 -19.18 -15.06 -18.95
CA CYS A 320 -18.76 -15.65 -20.22
C CYS A 320 -19.39 -14.92 -21.42
N LEU A 321 -18.63 -14.81 -22.51
CA LEU A 321 -18.98 -14.00 -23.70
C LEU A 321 -20.37 -14.31 -24.27
N SER A 322 -20.79 -15.57 -24.25
CA SER A 322 -22.11 -16.04 -24.70
C SER A 322 -23.27 -15.38 -23.95
N SER A 323 -23.12 -15.18 -22.64
CA SER A 323 -24.19 -14.68 -21.76
C SER A 323 -24.25 -13.16 -21.66
N ARG A 324 -23.19 -12.43 -22.09
CA ARG A 324 -23.10 -10.96 -21.93
C ARG A 324 -24.25 -10.21 -22.60
N LYS A 325 -24.78 -10.71 -23.72
CA LYS A 325 -25.92 -10.10 -24.44
C LYS A 325 -27.25 -10.11 -23.67
N VAL A 326 -27.34 -10.88 -22.59
CA VAL A 326 -28.54 -11.01 -21.74
C VAL A 326 -28.35 -10.34 -20.37
N PHE A 327 -27.13 -9.88 -20.07
CA PHE A 327 -26.81 -9.24 -18.80
C PHE A 327 -27.03 -7.72 -18.84
N SER A 328 -27.55 -7.15 -17.75
CA SER A 328 -27.99 -5.76 -17.64
C SER A 328 -26.86 -4.72 -17.48
N GLY A 329 -25.59 -5.14 -17.49
CA GLY A 329 -24.41 -4.28 -17.31
C GLY A 329 -24.17 -3.80 -15.87
N LYS A 330 -25.24 -3.41 -15.16
CA LYS A 330 -25.24 -2.85 -13.81
C LYS A 330 -24.33 -3.59 -12.81
N SER A 331 -23.65 -2.80 -11.98
CA SER A 331 -22.97 -3.25 -10.76
C SER A 331 -23.97 -3.78 -9.74
N ASP A 332 -23.65 -4.88 -9.06
CA ASP A 332 -24.40 -5.37 -7.91
C ASP A 332 -23.52 -5.44 -6.64
N ILE A 333 -23.70 -4.46 -5.73
CA ILE A 333 -23.16 -4.53 -4.37
C ILE A 333 -24.18 -5.22 -3.48
N TRP A 334 -23.78 -6.35 -2.94
CA TRP A 334 -24.50 -7.14 -1.96
C TRP A 334 -23.94 -6.89 -0.57
N VAL A 335 -24.81 -6.83 0.44
CA VAL A 335 -24.45 -6.87 1.86
C VAL A 335 -25.06 -8.09 2.53
N PHE A 336 -24.31 -8.71 3.44
CA PHE A 336 -24.77 -9.73 4.37
C PHE A 336 -24.67 -9.21 5.80
N ASP A 337 -25.78 -9.19 6.52
CA ASP A 337 -25.86 -8.96 7.97
C ASP A 337 -26.77 -9.99 8.66
N GLY A 338 -26.60 -11.25 8.27
CA GLY A 338 -27.47 -12.37 8.62
C GLY A 338 -28.41 -12.78 7.47
N ASN A 339 -28.73 -11.85 6.57
CA ASN A 339 -29.41 -12.11 5.29
C ASN A 339 -28.75 -11.29 4.17
N TRP A 340 -28.79 -11.79 2.93
CA TRP A 340 -28.24 -11.10 1.76
C TRP A 340 -29.25 -10.11 1.15
N ARG A 341 -28.79 -8.89 0.80
CA ARG A 341 -29.55 -7.92 -0.01
C ARG A 341 -28.64 -7.06 -0.90
N VAL A 342 -29.19 -6.52 -1.98
CA VAL A 342 -28.55 -5.49 -2.82
C VAL A 342 -28.70 -4.11 -2.16
N ILE A 343 -27.68 -3.24 -2.27
CA ILE A 343 -27.69 -1.88 -1.67
C ILE A 343 -27.57 -0.72 -2.67
N ASN A 344 -27.51 -0.99 -3.97
CA ASN A 344 -27.29 0.01 -5.03
C ASN A 344 -28.24 -0.15 -6.25
N SER A 345 -29.42 -0.76 -6.05
CA SER A 345 -30.35 -1.27 -7.08
C SER A 345 -30.57 -0.33 -8.29
N ASP A 346 -30.70 0.96 -8.00
CA ASP A 346 -31.14 1.99 -8.94
C ASP A 346 -30.07 3.08 -9.19
N GLU A 347 -28.82 2.86 -8.77
CA GLU A 347 -27.75 3.86 -8.86
C GLU A 347 -26.85 3.72 -10.08
N GLU A 348 -26.74 4.79 -10.86
CA GLU A 348 -25.85 4.92 -12.01
C GLU A 348 -24.51 5.59 -11.64
N GLY A 349 -23.50 5.50 -12.51
CA GLY A 349 -22.18 6.12 -12.34
C GLY A 349 -21.12 5.25 -11.64
N GLY A 350 -21.48 4.05 -11.17
CA GLY A 350 -20.51 3.02 -10.75
C GLY A 350 -19.77 2.37 -11.93
N PRO A 351 -18.80 1.47 -11.66
CA PRO A 351 -17.94 0.85 -12.68
C PRO A 351 -18.63 -0.20 -13.57
N GLY A 352 -19.96 -0.38 -13.46
CA GLY A 352 -20.67 -1.53 -14.01
C GLY A 352 -20.25 -2.86 -13.35
N ASN A 353 -20.63 -3.99 -13.95
CA ASN A 353 -20.11 -5.28 -13.53
C ASN A 353 -18.66 -5.48 -14.01
N ILE A 354 -17.80 -5.84 -13.04
CA ILE A 354 -16.37 -6.02 -13.20
C ILE A 354 -15.89 -7.29 -12.51
N TYR A 355 -14.82 -7.90 -13.04
CA TYR A 355 -14.19 -9.10 -12.49
C TYR A 355 -12.66 -8.96 -12.42
N ASP A 356 -12.02 -9.74 -11.53
CA ASP A 356 -10.58 -9.63 -11.18
C ASP A 356 -10.17 -8.23 -10.68
N HIS A 357 -11.14 -7.50 -10.14
CA HIS A 357 -10.96 -6.24 -9.43
C HIS A 357 -10.52 -6.47 -7.99
N GLN A 358 -10.15 -5.39 -7.30
CA GLN A 358 -10.00 -5.39 -5.85
C GLN A 358 -10.96 -4.39 -5.23
N MET A 359 -11.30 -4.66 -3.96
CA MET A 359 -12.16 -3.85 -3.12
C MET A 359 -11.58 -3.89 -1.70
N VAL A 360 -11.59 -2.75 -1.02
CA VAL A 360 -11.27 -2.58 0.41
C VAL A 360 -12.26 -1.59 1.04
N VAL A 361 -12.36 -1.57 2.36
CA VAL A 361 -13.18 -0.59 3.09
C VAL A 361 -12.29 0.42 3.80
N VAL A 362 -12.67 1.69 3.71
CA VAL A 362 -11.98 2.83 4.30
C VAL A 362 -13.03 3.66 5.05
N GLY A 363 -13.13 3.45 6.37
CA GLY A 363 -14.21 4.04 7.16
C GLY A 363 -15.59 3.65 6.59
N ASP A 364 -16.41 4.64 6.28
CA ASP A 364 -17.75 4.52 5.72
C ASP A 364 -17.79 4.32 4.18
N LYS A 365 -16.69 3.90 3.54
CA LYS A 365 -16.57 3.89 2.06
C LYS A 365 -15.93 2.62 1.52
N LEU A 366 -16.55 2.02 0.51
CA LEU A 366 -15.91 0.98 -0.31
C LEU A 366 -15.03 1.65 -1.37
N TYR A 367 -13.76 1.26 -1.46
CA TYR A 367 -12.86 1.65 -2.55
C TYR A 367 -12.66 0.46 -3.48
N VAL A 368 -12.93 0.64 -4.77
CA VAL A 368 -12.93 -0.41 -5.80
C VAL A 368 -11.95 -0.02 -6.89
N PHE A 369 -10.99 -0.90 -7.22
CA PHE A 369 -9.94 -0.64 -8.18
C PHE A 369 -9.73 -1.78 -9.18
N GLY A 370 -9.44 -1.43 -10.43
CA GLY A 370 -9.00 -2.38 -11.45
C GLY A 370 -10.08 -3.39 -11.85
N GLY A 371 -9.64 -4.55 -12.31
CA GLY A 371 -10.53 -5.52 -12.94
C GLY A 371 -10.93 -5.12 -14.37
N ARG A 372 -11.70 -6.00 -15.02
CA ARG A 372 -12.15 -5.86 -16.42
C ARG A 372 -13.67 -5.73 -16.48
N SER A 373 -14.17 -4.83 -17.33
CA SER A 373 -15.62 -4.70 -17.57
C SER A 373 -16.18 -5.91 -18.32
N THR A 374 -17.44 -6.25 -18.06
CA THR A 374 -18.20 -7.19 -18.91
C THR A 374 -19.04 -6.49 -19.98
N GLU A 375 -19.20 -5.17 -19.94
CA GLU A 375 -19.98 -4.39 -20.93
C GLU A 375 -19.17 -4.10 -22.20
N LYS A 376 -17.91 -3.72 -22.04
CA LYS A 376 -17.00 -3.32 -23.12
C LYS A 376 -15.76 -4.20 -23.09
N GLU A 377 -15.48 -4.88 -24.21
CA GLU A 377 -14.31 -5.72 -24.33
C GLU A 377 -13.01 -4.92 -24.14
N ASP A 378 -12.00 -5.59 -23.60
CA ASP A 378 -10.66 -5.08 -23.27
C ASP A 378 -10.55 -3.83 -22.37
N THR A 379 -11.65 -3.25 -21.88
CA THR A 379 -11.62 -2.14 -20.92
C THR A 379 -11.33 -2.57 -19.48
N TYR A 380 -10.39 -1.86 -18.83
CA TYR A 380 -10.11 -1.99 -17.40
C TYR A 380 -10.90 -0.94 -16.61
N SER A 381 -11.31 -1.25 -15.38
CA SER A 381 -11.93 -0.26 -14.51
C SER A 381 -10.91 0.54 -13.71
N GLY A 382 -11.21 1.82 -13.49
CA GLY A 382 -10.39 2.76 -12.71
C GLY A 382 -10.49 2.58 -11.20
N LEU A 383 -10.23 3.66 -10.45
CA LEU A 383 -10.47 3.76 -9.01
C LEU A 383 -11.80 4.46 -8.77
N TYR A 384 -12.72 3.76 -8.12
CA TYR A 384 -14.04 4.22 -7.73
C TYR A 384 -14.18 4.16 -6.22
N MET A 385 -15.03 5.02 -5.66
CA MET A 385 -15.46 4.98 -4.27
C MET A 385 -16.98 4.95 -4.19
N PHE A 386 -17.54 4.17 -3.26
CA PHE A 386 -18.97 4.08 -2.97
C PHE A 386 -19.21 4.36 -1.49
N SER A 387 -20.07 5.33 -1.17
CA SER A 387 -20.42 5.65 0.22
C SER A 387 -21.39 4.62 0.83
N LEU A 388 -21.02 4.05 1.98
CA LEU A 388 -21.87 3.15 2.75
C LEU A 388 -22.93 3.89 3.59
N ASP A 389 -22.81 5.21 3.81
CA ASP A 389 -23.78 5.97 4.60
C ASP A 389 -25.04 6.37 3.79
N GLU A 390 -26.16 5.78 4.18
CA GLU A 390 -27.50 6.06 3.65
C GLU A 390 -28.02 7.46 4.06
N ARG A 391 -27.47 8.07 5.13
CA ARG A 391 -27.92 9.40 5.62
C ARG A 391 -27.42 10.56 4.76
N SER A 392 -26.48 10.32 3.86
CA SER A 392 -25.91 11.30 2.93
C SER A 392 -26.95 11.96 1.98
N LEU A 393 -28.16 11.42 1.91
CA LEU A 393 -29.32 11.98 1.19
C LEU A 393 -30.11 13.06 2.00
N GLY A 394 -29.83 13.24 3.29
CA GLY A 394 -30.74 13.91 4.23
C GLY A 394 -30.71 15.44 4.31
N TYR A 395 -29.73 16.13 3.72
CA TYR A 395 -29.50 17.57 3.98
C TYR A 395 -29.86 18.48 2.78
N GLY A 396 -31.15 18.50 2.41
CA GLY A 396 -31.60 19.26 1.22
C GLY A 396 -33.09 19.60 1.13
N MET A 397 -33.88 19.49 2.20
CA MET A 397 -35.36 19.60 2.11
C MET A 397 -36.04 20.56 3.11
N GLU A 398 -35.36 21.64 3.54
CA GLU A 398 -35.96 22.69 4.40
C GLU A 398 -35.93 24.12 3.81
N VAL A 399 -35.70 24.31 2.50
CA VAL A 399 -35.78 25.64 1.85
C VAL A 399 -36.55 25.61 0.53
N LEU A 400 -37.87 25.34 0.59
CA LEU A 400 -38.79 25.65 -0.52
C LEU A 400 -40.26 25.81 -0.08
N GLY A 401 -40.48 26.55 1.02
CA GLY A 401 -41.80 26.70 1.66
C GLY A 401 -42.29 28.14 1.84
N LYS A 402 -42.41 28.94 0.76
CA LYS A 402 -43.25 30.17 0.65
C LYS A 402 -43.08 30.91 -0.69
N CYS A 403 -44.06 30.76 -1.60
CA CYS A 403 -44.55 31.66 -2.68
C CYS A 403 -45.13 30.76 -3.81
N GLY A 404 -46.21 31.05 -4.55
CA GLY A 404 -47.19 32.15 -4.54
C GLY A 404 -48.48 31.67 -5.25
N ARG A 405 -49.55 32.49 -5.29
CA ARG A 405 -50.89 32.10 -5.83
C ARG A 405 -51.07 32.43 -7.33
N THR A 406 -52.20 31.95 -7.88
CA THR A 406 -52.85 32.30 -9.18
C THR A 406 -52.29 31.53 -10.41
N ASN A 407 -53.08 31.07 -11.39
CA ASN A 407 -54.54 31.18 -11.68
C ASN A 407 -55.17 29.83 -12.12
N GLU A 408 -56.51 29.74 -12.16
CA GLU A 408 -57.28 28.53 -12.52
C GLU A 408 -57.71 28.45 -14.00
N VAL A 409 -57.48 27.29 -14.66
CA VAL A 409 -58.20 26.73 -15.84
C VAL A 409 -57.99 25.19 -15.82
N GLY A 410 -58.92 24.28 -16.19
CA GLY A 410 -60.34 24.45 -16.48
C GLY A 410 -61.02 23.21 -17.11
N LYS A 411 -61.53 22.29 -16.27
CA LYS A 411 -62.39 21.10 -16.55
C LYS A 411 -61.78 19.82 -17.21
N PRO A 412 -62.41 18.63 -17.03
CA PRO A 412 -61.86 17.28 -17.38
C PRO A 412 -62.78 16.46 -18.33
N ILE A 413 -62.54 15.13 -18.53
CA ILE A 413 -63.55 14.01 -18.63
C ILE A 413 -62.91 12.61 -18.96
N SER A 414 -63.52 11.52 -18.43
CA SER A 414 -63.48 10.03 -18.76
C SER A 414 -62.16 9.34 -19.21
N GLU A 415 -61.67 8.20 -18.67
CA GLU A 415 -62.21 6.85 -18.31
C GLU A 415 -62.05 5.73 -19.37
N THR A 416 -62.09 4.45 -18.93
CA THR A 416 -61.98 3.16 -19.67
C THR A 416 -60.59 2.81 -20.26
N ASP A 417 -59.96 1.64 -20.05
CA ASP A 417 -60.34 0.20 -20.18
C ASP A 417 -60.43 -0.28 -21.65
N GLY A 418 -59.82 -1.39 -22.12
CA GLY A 418 -58.84 -2.30 -21.50
C GLY A 418 -58.60 -3.59 -22.33
N ARG A 419 -57.74 -4.48 -21.82
CA ARG A 419 -57.52 -5.91 -22.19
C ARG A 419 -56.87 -6.32 -23.55
N TYR A 420 -55.79 -7.10 -23.41
CA TYR A 420 -55.43 -8.36 -24.12
C TYR A 420 -55.86 -8.66 -25.58
N ARG A 421 -54.88 -9.02 -26.42
CA ARG A 421 -54.71 -10.34 -27.12
C ARG A 421 -53.41 -10.36 -27.95
N THR A 422 -52.37 -11.10 -27.54
CA THR A 422 -52.01 -12.48 -27.97
C THR A 422 -51.72 -12.71 -29.47
N CYS A 423 -50.42 -12.83 -29.78
CA CYS A 423 -49.75 -13.82 -30.66
C CYS A 423 -50.26 -14.12 -32.10
N GLY A 424 -49.33 -14.08 -33.06
CA GLY A 424 -49.43 -14.76 -34.36
C GLY A 424 -48.04 -15.03 -34.95
N GLN A 425 -47.72 -16.30 -35.25
CA GLN A 425 -46.47 -16.69 -35.92
C GLN A 425 -46.72 -16.99 -37.40
N PHE A 426 -45.90 -16.42 -38.29
CA PHE A 426 -45.44 -16.99 -39.57
C PHE A 426 -44.14 -16.26 -39.96
N GLY A 427 -43.17 -16.83 -40.69
CA GLY A 427 -43.10 -18.20 -41.22
C GLY A 427 -42.62 -18.22 -42.67
N GLY A 428 -41.33 -17.97 -42.95
CA GLY A 428 -40.78 -18.02 -44.30
C GLY A 428 -39.26 -17.90 -44.37
N LYS A 429 -38.65 -18.64 -45.30
CA LYS A 429 -37.23 -18.54 -45.71
C LYS A 429 -37.20 -18.40 -47.23
N GLU A 430 -36.19 -17.71 -47.77
CA GLU A 430 -35.37 -18.30 -48.84
C GLU A 430 -34.04 -17.54 -49.07
N LYS A 431 -33.20 -18.06 -49.97
CA LYS A 431 -31.86 -17.55 -50.32
C LYS A 431 -31.77 -17.31 -51.83
N ARG A 432 -31.05 -16.27 -52.26
CA ARG A 432 -29.92 -16.37 -53.22
C ARG A 432 -29.26 -15.02 -53.52
N SER A 433 -28.00 -15.12 -53.95
CA SER A 433 -27.11 -14.12 -54.56
C SER A 433 -26.46 -14.82 -55.78
N PRO A 434 -25.50 -14.25 -56.57
CA PRO A 434 -24.82 -12.93 -56.46
C PRO A 434 -24.73 -12.16 -57.81
N GLY A 435 -23.94 -11.08 -57.83
CA GLY A 435 -23.47 -10.40 -59.05
C GLY A 435 -22.33 -9.42 -58.74
N MET A 436 -21.32 -9.31 -59.62
CA MET A 436 -20.15 -8.43 -59.49
C MET A 436 -20.08 -7.44 -60.67
N ALA A 437 -19.52 -6.25 -60.43
CA ALA A 437 -18.77 -5.48 -61.43
C ALA A 437 -17.85 -4.45 -60.71
N GLU A 438 -16.66 -4.24 -61.25
CA GLU A 438 -15.70 -3.21 -60.83
C GLU A 438 -15.80 -1.98 -61.76
N ILE A 439 -15.18 -0.85 -61.38
CA ILE A 439 -14.37 0.03 -62.26
C ILE A 439 -13.75 1.19 -61.44
N SER A 440 -12.49 1.54 -61.75
CA SER A 440 -11.79 2.74 -61.27
C SER A 440 -10.76 3.21 -62.31
N PRO A 441 -10.73 4.51 -62.71
CA PRO A 441 -9.51 5.34 -62.57
C PRO A 441 -9.79 6.88 -62.43
N SER A 442 -8.81 7.80 -62.31
CA SER A 442 -7.64 7.92 -61.39
C SER A 442 -6.93 9.31 -61.55
N PHE A 443 -6.07 9.69 -60.59
CA PHE A 443 -5.02 10.75 -60.63
C PHE A 443 -5.35 12.27 -60.66
N GLY A 444 -4.40 13.07 -60.11
CA GLY A 444 -4.30 14.55 -60.16
C GLY A 444 -4.21 15.23 -58.77
N THR A 445 -3.07 15.35 -58.06
CA THR A 445 -1.97 16.35 -58.17
C THR A 445 -2.40 17.81 -58.40
N GLY A 446 -2.05 18.83 -57.59
CA GLY A 446 -1.29 18.87 -56.31
C GLY A 446 -0.78 20.29 -55.96
N ILE A 447 0.06 20.41 -54.90
CA ILE A 447 0.87 21.59 -54.50
C ILE A 447 0.16 22.67 -53.63
N SER A 448 0.97 23.38 -52.83
CA SER A 448 0.70 24.18 -51.62
C SER A 448 0.61 25.71 -51.81
N GLN A 449 -0.03 26.43 -50.87
CA GLN A 449 0.68 27.45 -50.04
C GLN A 449 -0.07 27.84 -48.74
N GLU A 450 0.43 28.86 -48.02
CA GLU A 450 0.35 29.03 -46.57
C GLU A 450 -0.71 30.03 -46.03
N ASN A 451 -0.94 29.94 -44.71
CA ASN A 451 -1.10 31.04 -43.73
C ASN A 451 -2.45 31.78 -43.47
N MET A 452 -2.77 31.80 -42.16
CA MET A 452 -3.39 32.88 -41.35
C MET A 452 -4.91 33.20 -41.45
N LEU A 453 -5.57 33.10 -40.28
CA LEU A 453 -6.60 33.99 -39.68
C LEU A 453 -7.90 34.32 -40.48
N ASP A 454 -9.10 34.47 -39.89
CA ASP A 454 -9.52 34.42 -38.48
C ASP A 454 -11.02 34.01 -38.34
N GLU A 455 -11.55 34.03 -37.11
CA GLU A 455 -12.98 34.09 -36.68
C GLU A 455 -14.10 33.57 -37.64
N SER A 456 -15.01 32.70 -37.21
CA SER A 456 -16.08 33.12 -36.27
C SER A 456 -17.05 31.99 -35.88
N ASN A 457 -17.92 32.26 -34.92
CA ASN A 457 -18.78 31.30 -34.22
C ASN A 457 -19.90 30.64 -35.05
N SER A 458 -20.06 29.32 -34.91
CA SER A 458 -21.25 28.74 -34.27
C SER A 458 -21.17 27.21 -34.13
N ARG A 459 -21.57 26.68 -32.97
CA ARG A 459 -21.95 25.27 -32.76
C ARG A 459 -23.13 25.22 -31.80
N HIS A 460 -24.15 24.45 -32.13
CA HIS A 460 -25.35 24.32 -31.30
C HIS A 460 -25.08 23.48 -30.04
N GLU A 461 -25.57 23.96 -28.90
CA GLU A 461 -25.77 23.12 -27.72
C GLU A 461 -27.02 22.25 -27.89
N PRO A 462 -26.98 20.96 -27.51
CA PRO A 462 -28.19 20.19 -27.28
C PRO A 462 -28.69 20.46 -25.84
N SER A 463 -29.81 21.17 -25.74
CA SER A 463 -30.43 21.52 -24.44
C SER A 463 -30.85 20.27 -23.66
N THR A 464 -30.27 20.05 -22.47
CA THR A 464 -30.68 18.97 -21.56
C THR A 464 -31.84 19.38 -20.68
N SER A 465 -32.98 18.69 -20.80
CA SER A 465 -34.12 18.83 -19.90
C SER A 465 -33.86 18.15 -18.55
N SER A 466 -34.41 18.71 -17.48
CA SER A 466 -34.13 18.29 -16.10
C SER A 466 -34.97 17.08 -15.65
N SER A 467 -34.32 16.04 -15.13
CA SER A 467 -34.92 15.05 -14.24
C SER A 467 -33.87 14.37 -13.33
N SER A 468 -34.34 13.77 -12.22
CA SER A 468 -33.57 13.04 -11.18
C SER A 468 -32.38 13.77 -10.52
N LEU A 469 -32.67 14.54 -9.46
CA LEU A 469 -31.68 14.91 -8.43
C LEU A 469 -31.40 13.75 -7.46
N PHE A 470 -30.83 12.66 -7.97
CA PHE A 470 -30.21 11.63 -7.13
C PHE A 470 -28.68 11.80 -7.18
N ARG A 471 -28.08 12.15 -6.04
CA ARG A 471 -26.62 12.19 -5.90
C ARG A 471 -26.13 10.75 -5.71
N SER A 472 -25.67 10.13 -6.80
CA SER A 472 -25.11 8.76 -6.77
C SER A 472 -24.07 8.62 -5.66
N ARG A 473 -24.11 7.49 -4.93
CA ARG A 473 -23.12 7.18 -3.88
C ARG A 473 -21.75 6.83 -4.49
N TRP A 474 -21.71 6.58 -5.80
CA TRP A 474 -20.49 6.36 -6.57
C TRP A 474 -19.76 7.66 -6.94
N MET A 475 -18.44 7.64 -6.78
CA MET A 475 -17.52 8.67 -7.25
C MET A 475 -16.37 8.02 -8.01
N VAL A 476 -16.10 8.47 -9.24
CA VAL A 476 -14.87 8.12 -9.96
C VAL A 476 -13.75 8.99 -9.41
N ILE A 477 -12.68 8.38 -8.91
CA ILE A 477 -11.49 9.08 -8.39
C ILE A 477 -10.41 9.13 -9.47
N ARG A 478 -10.15 8.00 -10.14
CA ARG A 478 -9.25 7.91 -11.30
C ARG A 478 -9.76 6.93 -12.35
N SER A 479 -9.30 7.09 -13.59
CA SER A 479 -9.40 6.08 -14.65
C SER A 479 -8.11 6.08 -15.48
N ASP A 480 -7.92 5.16 -16.42
CA ASP A 480 -6.75 5.24 -17.33
C ASP A 480 -6.73 6.54 -18.17
N THR A 481 -7.88 7.22 -18.36
CA THR A 481 -7.99 8.52 -19.05
C THR A 481 -8.07 9.72 -18.10
N MET A 482 -8.38 9.50 -16.82
CA MET A 482 -8.53 10.53 -15.79
C MET A 482 -7.49 10.32 -14.69
N GLN A 483 -6.33 10.96 -14.85
CA GLN A 483 -5.19 10.92 -13.94
C GLN A 483 -4.70 12.36 -13.69
N PRO A 484 -4.35 12.77 -12.45
CA PRO A 484 -3.79 14.10 -12.20
C PRO A 484 -2.36 14.20 -12.74
N SER A 485 -2.05 15.26 -13.49
CA SER A 485 -0.74 15.45 -14.14
C SER A 485 0.44 15.71 -13.18
N SER A 486 0.19 15.95 -11.90
CA SER A 486 1.21 16.21 -10.86
C SER A 486 1.72 14.96 -10.13
N THR A 487 1.37 13.76 -10.59
CA THR A 487 1.67 12.50 -9.89
C THR A 487 1.71 11.33 -10.89
N PRO A 488 2.50 10.27 -10.65
CA PRO A 488 2.48 9.07 -11.49
C PRO A 488 1.07 8.49 -11.69
N SER A 489 0.83 7.90 -12.86
CA SER A 489 -0.47 7.34 -13.20
C SER A 489 -0.72 5.99 -12.49
N LEU A 490 -1.82 5.91 -11.76
CA LEU A 490 -2.30 4.70 -11.12
C LEU A 490 -3.00 3.83 -12.18
N LYS A 491 -2.20 3.06 -12.93
CA LYS A 491 -2.65 2.25 -14.06
C LYS A 491 -3.58 1.12 -13.62
N SER A 492 -4.76 1.06 -14.23
CA SER A 492 -5.81 0.04 -14.03
C SER A 492 -5.31 -1.35 -14.43
N ARG A 493 -5.62 -2.40 -13.67
CA ARG A 493 -4.99 -3.73 -13.79
C ARG A 493 -5.86 -4.87 -13.22
N LEU A 494 -5.62 -6.12 -13.66
CA LEU A 494 -6.23 -7.34 -13.12
C LEU A 494 -5.30 -8.01 -12.11
N GLU A 495 -5.78 -9.01 -11.37
CA GLU A 495 -4.96 -9.94 -10.55
C GLU A 495 -4.02 -9.29 -9.51
N HIS A 496 -4.23 -8.00 -9.22
CA HIS A 496 -3.51 -7.26 -8.19
C HIS A 496 -4.10 -7.58 -6.81
N SER A 497 -3.34 -7.29 -5.75
CA SER A 497 -3.92 -7.09 -4.41
C SER A 497 -4.08 -5.61 -4.13
N MET A 498 -5.08 -5.25 -3.33
CA MET A 498 -5.20 -3.91 -2.76
C MET A 498 -5.28 -4.02 -1.24
N VAL A 499 -4.40 -3.31 -0.55
CA VAL A 499 -4.33 -3.23 0.91
C VAL A 499 -4.59 -1.78 1.32
N PHE A 500 -5.29 -1.55 2.44
CA PHE A 500 -5.46 -0.22 3.03
C PHE A 500 -4.61 -0.11 4.30
N ILE A 501 -3.87 0.99 4.42
CA ILE A 501 -3.15 1.39 5.64
C ILE A 501 -3.94 2.51 6.31
N PRO A 502 -4.48 2.31 7.54
CA PRO A 502 -5.30 3.30 8.24
C PRO A 502 -4.62 4.67 8.43
N PRO A 503 -5.40 5.74 8.69
CA PRO A 503 -4.87 6.95 9.31
C PRO A 503 -4.20 6.59 10.65
N ASP A 504 -3.11 7.31 10.98
CA ASP A 504 -2.35 7.19 12.22
C ASP A 504 -1.88 5.79 12.64
N TYR A 505 -1.84 4.84 11.69
CA TYR A 505 -1.48 3.44 11.92
C TYR A 505 -0.05 3.25 12.47
N ILE A 506 0.92 4.00 11.95
CA ILE A 506 2.29 4.08 12.47
C ILE A 506 2.60 5.56 12.74
N GLU A 507 3.00 5.91 13.96
CA GLU A 507 3.20 7.31 14.36
C GLU A 507 4.16 8.03 13.39
N GLY A 508 3.70 9.16 12.84
CA GLY A 508 4.48 10.01 11.94
C GLY A 508 4.72 9.45 10.52
N SER A 509 4.31 8.23 10.21
CA SER A 509 4.60 7.53 8.95
C SER A 509 3.99 8.18 7.71
N ILE A 510 4.73 8.13 6.59
CA ILE A 510 4.25 8.57 5.26
C ILE A 510 3.21 7.62 4.66
N TYR A 511 3.09 6.39 5.19
CA TYR A 511 2.23 5.34 4.67
C TYR A 511 0.80 5.38 5.22
N ASN A 512 0.53 6.16 6.26
CA ASN A 512 -0.80 6.29 6.84
C ASN A 512 -1.80 6.87 5.83
N ASN A 513 -3.06 6.45 5.93
CA ASN A 513 -4.17 6.78 5.05
C ASN A 513 -3.85 6.58 3.54
N SER A 514 -3.31 5.41 3.20
CA SER A 514 -2.95 5.05 1.83
C SER A 514 -3.51 3.70 1.39
N LEU A 515 -3.79 3.59 0.09
CA LEU A 515 -3.99 2.31 -0.59
C LEU A 515 -2.65 1.83 -1.15
N VAL A 516 -2.41 0.54 -1.05
CA VAL A 516 -1.23 -0.14 -1.58
C VAL A 516 -1.69 -1.12 -2.65
N VAL A 517 -1.35 -0.83 -3.90
CA VAL A 517 -1.67 -1.68 -5.06
C VAL A 517 -0.46 -2.56 -5.35
N ILE A 518 -0.61 -3.86 -5.11
CA ILE A 518 0.48 -4.84 -5.14
C ILE A 518 0.32 -5.70 -6.39
N GLY A 519 1.23 -5.49 -7.34
CA GLY A 519 1.39 -6.28 -8.55
C GLY A 519 0.27 -6.14 -9.57
N GLY A 520 -0.14 -7.28 -10.12
CA GLY A 520 -1.22 -7.42 -11.10
C GLY A 520 -0.75 -7.55 -12.54
N GLN A 521 -1.71 -7.62 -13.46
CA GLN A 521 -1.47 -7.80 -14.90
C GLN A 521 -2.24 -6.77 -15.73
N LYS A 522 -1.59 -6.24 -16.78
CA LYS A 522 -2.24 -5.40 -17.80
C LYS A 522 -1.68 -5.79 -19.19
N ASN A 523 -2.55 -6.06 -20.15
CA ASN A 523 -2.21 -6.42 -21.53
C ASN A 523 -1.20 -7.59 -21.62
N LYS A 524 -1.38 -8.63 -20.78
CA LYS A 524 -0.47 -9.78 -20.58
C LYS A 524 0.90 -9.45 -19.97
N SER A 525 1.23 -8.18 -19.72
CA SER A 525 2.42 -7.79 -18.95
C SER A 525 2.14 -7.89 -17.45
N SER A 526 2.94 -8.68 -16.72
CA SER A 526 2.95 -8.70 -15.25
C SER A 526 3.60 -7.43 -14.71
N MET A 527 2.93 -6.75 -13.78
CA MET A 527 3.45 -5.61 -13.03
C MET A 527 4.12 -6.14 -11.76
N ARG A 528 5.44 -5.94 -11.63
CA ARG A 528 6.26 -6.46 -10.52
C ARG A 528 6.63 -5.35 -9.53
N GLU A 529 5.61 -4.62 -9.08
CA GLU A 529 5.73 -3.43 -8.23
C GLU A 529 4.63 -3.36 -7.16
N MET A 530 4.94 -2.68 -6.06
CA MET A 530 4.03 -2.28 -5.00
C MET A 530 3.90 -0.76 -4.99
N VAL A 531 2.73 -0.24 -5.36
CA VAL A 531 2.46 1.19 -5.58
C VAL A 531 1.67 1.76 -4.41
N PHE A 532 2.20 2.81 -3.77
CA PHE A 532 1.56 3.50 -2.66
C PHE A 532 0.84 4.76 -3.13
N TYR A 533 -0.45 4.84 -2.80
CA TYR A 533 -1.39 5.87 -3.23
C TYR A 533 -2.08 6.50 -2.01
N ARG A 534 -1.81 7.78 -1.73
CA ARG A 534 -2.40 8.50 -0.59
C ARG A 534 -3.81 8.99 -0.93
N LEU A 535 -4.76 8.68 -0.04
CA LEU A 535 -6.17 8.99 -0.22
C LEU A 535 -6.50 10.48 -0.11
N ASP A 536 -5.87 11.19 0.83
CA ASP A 536 -6.16 12.62 1.08
C ASP A 536 -5.84 13.54 -0.10
N THR A 537 -4.72 13.28 -0.77
CA THR A 537 -4.11 14.17 -1.75
C THR A 537 -4.30 13.71 -3.20
N ASP A 538 -4.93 12.55 -3.42
CA ASP A 538 -4.99 11.87 -4.71
C ASP A 538 -3.58 11.78 -5.37
N THR A 539 -2.62 11.17 -4.66
CA THR A 539 -1.23 11.04 -5.17
C THR A 539 -0.68 9.64 -5.03
N VAL A 540 -0.14 9.11 -6.13
CA VAL A 540 0.88 8.07 -6.09
C VAL A 540 2.18 8.74 -5.65
N PHE A 541 2.77 8.29 -4.55
CA PHE A 541 3.97 8.91 -3.96
C PHE A 541 5.19 7.99 -3.93
N GLN A 542 5.00 6.66 -3.96
CA GLN A 542 6.09 5.70 -4.04
C GLN A 542 5.68 4.49 -4.89
N SER A 543 6.63 3.91 -5.61
CA SER A 543 6.57 2.53 -6.11
C SER A 543 7.81 1.79 -5.60
N VAL A 544 7.64 0.53 -5.20
CA VAL A 544 8.70 -0.35 -4.70
C VAL A 544 8.70 -1.62 -5.56
N PRO A 545 9.81 -1.99 -6.22
CA PRO A 545 9.86 -3.23 -7.00
C PRO A 545 9.69 -4.47 -6.11
N PHE A 546 9.23 -5.57 -6.69
CA PHE A 546 9.19 -6.86 -6.00
C PHE A 546 10.61 -7.39 -5.70
N PRO A 547 10.78 -8.16 -4.61
CA PRO A 547 12.06 -8.76 -4.26
C PRO A 547 12.41 -9.98 -5.14
N ILE A 548 11.39 -10.66 -5.67
CA ILE A 548 11.54 -11.85 -6.51
C ILE A 548 12.07 -11.51 -7.91
N SER A 549 13.23 -12.06 -8.24
CA SER A 549 13.85 -11.94 -9.57
C SER A 549 13.38 -13.05 -10.52
N GLY A 550 13.44 -12.80 -11.83
CA GLY A 550 13.15 -13.79 -12.88
C GLY A 550 12.06 -13.39 -13.87
N GLU A 551 12.13 -13.96 -15.07
CA GLU A 551 11.13 -13.81 -16.13
C GLU A 551 10.01 -14.84 -15.95
N GLY A 552 8.75 -14.44 -16.19
CA GLY A 552 7.57 -15.28 -16.02
C GLY A 552 6.41 -14.54 -15.35
N ARG A 553 5.30 -15.25 -15.11
CA ARG A 553 4.11 -14.69 -14.44
C ARG A 553 4.29 -14.66 -12.93
N VAL A 554 3.64 -13.69 -12.28
CA VAL A 554 3.47 -13.63 -10.83
C VAL A 554 1.98 -13.53 -10.52
N VAL A 555 1.53 -14.25 -9.50
CA VAL A 555 0.25 -14.01 -8.81
C VAL A 555 0.57 -13.79 -7.34
N GLN A 556 -0.06 -12.80 -6.71
CA GLN A 556 0.26 -12.39 -5.36
C GLN A 556 -0.97 -12.07 -4.51
N ARG A 557 -0.83 -12.28 -3.20
CA ARG A 557 -1.80 -11.88 -2.17
C ARG A 557 -1.09 -11.10 -1.08
N GLY A 558 -1.45 -9.83 -0.94
CA GLY A 558 -0.92 -8.95 0.09
C GLY A 558 -1.93 -8.68 1.20
N LEU A 559 -1.43 -8.63 2.45
CA LEU A 559 -2.18 -8.31 3.67
C LEU A 559 -1.37 -7.30 4.51
N LEU A 560 -2.03 -6.48 5.31
CA LEU A 560 -1.39 -5.66 6.34
C LEU A 560 -1.35 -6.47 7.64
N TYR A 561 -0.18 -6.63 8.25
CA TYR A 561 -0.02 -7.36 9.51
C TYR A 561 1.04 -6.68 10.37
N LEU A 562 0.61 -6.12 11.50
CA LEU A 562 1.44 -5.23 12.33
C LEU A 562 2.08 -4.14 11.45
N ASN A 563 3.31 -3.73 11.74
CA ASN A 563 4.01 -2.67 11.01
C ASN A 563 4.56 -3.09 9.63
N GLU A 564 4.05 -4.18 9.04
CA GLU A 564 4.55 -4.77 7.79
C GLU A 564 3.43 -5.17 6.82
N ILE A 565 3.75 -5.19 5.52
CA ILE A 565 2.89 -5.78 4.50
C ILE A 565 3.41 -7.19 4.21
N VAL A 566 2.60 -8.21 4.50
CA VAL A 566 2.90 -9.61 4.21
C VAL A 566 2.40 -9.91 2.81
N VAL A 567 3.25 -10.48 1.94
CA VAL A 567 2.90 -10.84 0.56
C VAL A 567 3.29 -12.27 0.28
N LEU A 568 2.29 -13.10 -0.03
CA LEU A 568 2.44 -14.42 -0.63
C LEU A 568 2.60 -14.25 -2.14
N PHE A 569 3.68 -14.80 -2.71
CA PHE A 569 3.99 -14.81 -4.14
C PHE A 569 3.94 -16.24 -4.69
N CYS A 570 3.15 -16.48 -5.75
CA CYS A 570 3.26 -17.64 -6.62
C CYS A 570 3.90 -17.19 -7.94
N HIS A 571 5.05 -17.74 -8.31
CA HIS A 571 5.78 -17.31 -9.51
C HIS A 571 6.60 -18.44 -10.14
N GLY A 572 7.06 -18.22 -11.37
CA GLY A 572 7.90 -19.15 -12.12
C GLY A 572 7.87 -18.89 -13.63
N LYS A 573 8.72 -19.59 -14.37
CA LYS A 573 8.70 -19.66 -15.83
C LYS A 573 7.55 -20.54 -16.30
N GLU A 574 7.00 -20.25 -17.49
CA GLU A 574 5.92 -21.04 -18.09
C GLU A 574 6.41 -22.40 -18.64
N LYS A 575 6.93 -23.25 -17.76
CA LYS A 575 7.03 -24.68 -18.02
C LYS A 575 5.69 -25.31 -17.66
N GLU A 576 5.01 -25.80 -18.69
CA GLU A 576 3.76 -26.54 -18.59
C GLU A 576 2.54 -25.82 -17.99
N GLY A 577 2.60 -24.49 -17.80
CA GLY A 577 1.49 -23.73 -17.21
C GLY A 577 1.28 -24.06 -15.74
N ARG A 578 2.37 -24.18 -14.97
CA ARG A 578 2.40 -24.25 -13.50
C ARG A 578 3.33 -23.16 -12.99
N PHE A 579 3.13 -22.72 -11.75
CA PHE A 579 4.11 -21.90 -11.05
C PHE A 579 5.19 -22.81 -10.45
N GLU A 580 6.42 -22.31 -10.33
CA GLU A 580 7.58 -23.08 -9.84
C GLU A 580 7.75 -22.91 -8.33
N ASN A 581 7.48 -21.72 -7.78
CA ASN A 581 7.74 -21.35 -6.38
C ASN A 581 6.50 -20.73 -5.69
N ILE A 582 6.47 -20.80 -4.36
CA ILE A 582 5.43 -20.22 -3.49
C ILE A 582 6.06 -19.70 -2.21
N ASP A 583 6.33 -18.40 -2.19
CA ASP A 583 7.24 -17.77 -1.23
C ASP A 583 6.50 -16.66 -0.47
N VAL A 584 6.86 -16.45 0.80
CA VAL A 584 6.28 -15.39 1.65
C VAL A 584 7.35 -14.36 1.94
N TYR A 585 7.03 -13.09 1.71
CA TYR A 585 7.89 -11.95 1.99
C TYR A 585 7.15 -10.94 2.87
N THR A 586 7.89 -10.19 3.68
CA THR A 586 7.36 -9.01 4.37
C THR A 586 8.04 -7.74 3.89
N PHE A 587 7.29 -6.65 3.79
CA PHE A 587 7.82 -5.30 3.60
C PHE A 587 7.59 -4.48 4.86
N SER A 588 8.66 -4.15 5.56
CA SER A 588 8.58 -3.36 6.80
C SER A 588 8.29 -1.89 6.47
N LEU A 589 7.17 -1.36 6.94
CA LEU A 589 6.79 0.05 6.73
C LEU A 589 7.69 1.02 7.52
N ILE A 590 8.35 0.52 8.57
CA ILE A 590 9.34 1.27 9.36
C ILE A 590 10.71 1.24 8.67
N LYS A 591 11.21 0.03 8.33
CA LYS A 591 12.57 -0.16 7.77
C LYS A 591 12.63 0.04 6.25
N LYS A 592 11.49 0.25 5.58
CA LYS A 592 11.29 0.48 4.13
C LYS A 592 11.97 -0.58 3.24
N LYS A 593 12.05 -1.82 3.73
CA LYS A 593 12.85 -2.91 3.17
C LYS A 593 12.01 -4.19 3.08
N TRP A 594 12.20 -4.94 1.99
CA TRP A 594 11.76 -6.33 1.88
C TRP A 594 12.64 -7.27 2.71
N THR A 595 12.02 -8.29 3.29
CA THR A 595 12.66 -9.42 3.96
C THR A 595 11.92 -10.70 3.57
N GLU A 596 12.65 -11.74 3.18
CA GLU A 596 12.09 -13.06 2.92
C GLU A 596 11.74 -13.77 4.24
N VAL A 597 10.65 -14.54 4.26
CA VAL A 597 10.26 -15.34 5.44
C VAL A 597 10.88 -16.73 5.32
N VAL A 598 11.64 -17.13 6.33
CA VAL A 598 12.34 -18.42 6.38
C VAL A 598 11.32 -19.54 6.56
N VAL A 599 11.08 -20.31 5.49
CA VAL A 599 10.25 -21.51 5.54
C VAL A 599 11.03 -22.63 6.24
N LYS A 600 10.76 -22.85 7.53
CA LYS A 600 11.33 -23.97 8.28
C LYS A 600 10.74 -25.26 7.71
N SER A 601 11.58 -26.05 7.03
CA SER A 601 11.12 -27.24 6.29
C SER A 601 10.58 -28.32 7.24
N ARG A 602 9.52 -29.01 6.80
CA ARG A 602 9.02 -30.23 7.45
C ARG A 602 9.05 -31.33 6.42
N THR A 603 9.97 -32.29 6.59
CA THR A 603 10.09 -33.43 5.67
C THR A 603 9.43 -34.67 6.24
N GLU A 604 8.54 -35.28 5.46
CA GLU A 604 8.02 -36.62 5.74
C GLU A 604 8.34 -37.51 4.54
N ALA A 605 8.92 -38.69 4.82
CA ALA A 605 9.49 -39.59 3.80
C ALA A 605 10.48 -38.91 2.80
N GLY A 606 11.10 -37.79 3.18
CA GLY A 606 12.02 -37.02 2.34
C GLY A 606 11.35 -36.02 1.39
N VAL A 607 10.03 -35.79 1.50
CA VAL A 607 9.31 -34.76 0.73
C VAL A 607 9.00 -33.57 1.62
N ASP A 608 9.25 -32.36 1.12
CA ASP A 608 9.00 -31.08 1.79
C ASP A 608 7.49 -30.75 1.81
N ILE A 609 6.91 -30.62 3.00
CA ILE A 609 5.48 -30.37 3.21
C ILE A 609 5.20 -28.87 3.06
N LYS A 610 4.66 -28.49 1.90
CA LYS A 610 4.16 -27.12 1.61
C LYS A 610 3.05 -27.14 0.56
N PRO A 611 2.16 -26.13 0.54
CA PRO A 611 1.15 -26.00 -0.51
C PRO A 611 1.79 -25.95 -1.89
N ALA A 612 1.14 -26.56 -2.89
CA ALA A 612 1.54 -26.39 -4.28
C ALA A 612 1.36 -24.92 -4.75
N PRO A 613 2.31 -24.34 -5.51
CA PRO A 613 2.17 -23.03 -6.16
C PRO A 613 0.91 -22.90 -7.02
N ARG A 614 0.19 -21.77 -6.92
CA ARG A 614 -1.19 -21.66 -7.44
C ARG A 614 -1.70 -20.24 -7.75
N SER A 615 -2.58 -20.12 -8.75
CA SER A 615 -3.39 -18.92 -9.01
C SER A 615 -4.80 -19.04 -8.41
N ALA A 616 -5.61 -17.96 -8.51
CA ALA A 616 -7.04 -17.93 -8.17
C ALA A 616 -7.43 -18.40 -6.75
N HIS A 617 -6.46 -18.46 -5.84
CA HIS A 617 -6.61 -18.82 -4.43
C HIS A 617 -7.00 -17.62 -3.57
N GLN A 618 -7.37 -17.87 -2.30
CA GLN A 618 -7.49 -16.84 -1.28
C GLN A 618 -6.50 -17.04 -0.14
N PHE A 619 -6.06 -15.92 0.43
CA PHE A 619 -5.08 -15.83 1.49
C PHE A 619 -5.55 -14.76 2.48
N VAL A 620 -5.78 -15.15 3.74
CA VAL A 620 -6.48 -14.36 4.76
C VAL A 620 -5.78 -14.54 6.10
N GLU A 621 -5.73 -13.50 6.93
CA GLU A 621 -5.24 -13.58 8.31
C GLU A 621 -6.43 -13.60 9.28
N MET A 622 -6.34 -14.39 10.34
CA MET A 622 -7.30 -14.45 11.45
C MET A 622 -6.56 -14.95 12.72
N ASP A 623 -6.72 -14.25 13.84
CA ASP A 623 -6.13 -14.58 15.15
C ASP A 623 -4.60 -14.85 15.13
N GLY A 624 -3.86 -14.15 14.25
CA GLY A 624 -2.42 -14.29 14.04
C GLY A 624 -2.01 -15.46 13.13
N TRP A 625 -2.97 -16.15 12.53
CA TRP A 625 -2.75 -17.28 11.61
C TRP A 625 -3.10 -16.90 10.17
N PHE A 626 -2.25 -17.29 9.24
CA PHE A 626 -2.37 -17.03 7.81
C PHE A 626 -2.92 -18.26 7.09
N TYR A 627 -4.16 -18.16 6.59
CA TYR A 627 -4.89 -19.23 5.94
C TYR A 627 -4.86 -19.09 4.41
N LEU A 628 -4.40 -20.12 3.72
CA LEU A 628 -4.44 -20.28 2.26
C LEU A 628 -5.48 -21.34 1.90
N PHE A 629 -6.45 -21.00 1.03
CA PHE A 629 -7.48 -21.94 0.59
C PHE A 629 -7.61 -22.03 -0.93
N GLY A 630 -7.74 -23.28 -1.41
CA GLY A 630 -8.14 -23.63 -2.77
C GLY A 630 -7.27 -23.02 -3.89
N GLY A 631 -7.89 -22.72 -5.04
CA GLY A 631 -7.23 -22.13 -6.21
C GLY A 631 -7.02 -23.09 -7.38
N ASN A 632 -6.11 -22.73 -8.30
CA ASN A 632 -5.67 -23.57 -9.42
C ASN A 632 -4.13 -23.73 -9.43
N ILE A 633 -3.66 -24.98 -9.51
CA ILE A 633 -2.23 -25.34 -9.56
C ILE A 633 -1.70 -25.40 -11.00
N SER A 634 -2.57 -25.59 -12.02
CA SER A 634 -2.13 -25.76 -13.41
C SER A 634 -3.13 -25.20 -14.43
N GLU A 635 -2.67 -24.33 -15.32
CA GLU A 635 -3.53 -23.73 -16.36
C GLU A 635 -3.87 -24.69 -17.50
N LYS A 636 -3.11 -25.79 -17.64
CA LYS A 636 -3.40 -26.87 -18.61
C LYS A 636 -4.56 -27.79 -18.20
N VAL A 637 -4.97 -27.79 -16.93
CA VAL A 637 -5.92 -28.78 -16.38
C VAL A 637 -6.94 -28.04 -15.54
N ASP A 638 -8.24 -28.21 -15.83
CA ASP A 638 -9.28 -27.45 -15.13
C ASP A 638 -9.55 -27.91 -13.68
N ARG A 639 -8.65 -28.70 -13.10
CA ARG A 639 -8.76 -29.24 -11.75
C ARG A 639 -8.37 -28.17 -10.72
N ARG A 640 -9.38 -27.59 -10.07
CA ARG A 640 -9.20 -26.78 -8.86
C ARG A 640 -8.84 -27.66 -7.66
N VAL A 641 -8.50 -27.01 -6.55
CA VAL A 641 -8.26 -27.65 -5.26
C VAL A 641 -9.08 -27.00 -4.14
N ASN A 642 -9.19 -27.69 -3.01
CA ASN A 642 -9.83 -27.31 -1.75
C ASN A 642 -8.98 -27.72 -0.53
N ASP A 643 -7.68 -27.94 -0.73
CA ASP A 643 -6.74 -28.01 0.39
C ASP A 643 -6.71 -26.66 1.14
N MET A 644 -6.54 -26.75 2.45
CA MET A 644 -6.51 -25.60 3.35
C MET A 644 -5.22 -25.65 4.15
N TRP A 645 -4.40 -24.63 3.98
CA TRP A 645 -3.08 -24.54 4.61
C TRP A 645 -3.03 -23.37 5.56
N VAL A 646 -2.28 -23.53 6.65
CA VAL A 646 -2.10 -22.49 7.66
C VAL A 646 -0.65 -22.40 8.10
N PHE A 647 -0.21 -21.18 8.45
CA PHE A 647 1.03 -20.92 9.17
C PHE A 647 0.89 -19.72 10.09
N ARG A 648 1.87 -19.52 10.98
CA ARG A 648 2.07 -18.29 11.76
C ARG A 648 3.45 -17.70 11.45
N LEU A 649 3.57 -16.38 11.50
CA LEU A 649 4.85 -15.68 11.39
C LEU A 649 5.52 -15.59 12.76
N GLU A 650 6.68 -16.22 12.91
CA GLU A 650 7.41 -16.31 14.19
C GLU A 650 8.82 -15.75 14.07
N LYS A 651 9.17 -14.77 14.93
CA LYS A 651 10.57 -14.33 15.12
C LYS A 651 11.36 -15.40 15.89
N LYS A 652 12.69 -15.38 15.78
CA LYS A 652 13.55 -16.26 16.58
C LYS A 652 13.34 -16.01 18.07
N THR A 653 13.18 -17.08 18.84
CA THR A 653 13.02 -17.00 20.29
C THR A 653 14.33 -16.62 20.97
N ASN A 654 14.23 -16.06 22.18
CA ASN A 654 15.38 -15.78 23.03
C ASN A 654 16.25 -17.03 23.30
N LYS A 655 15.65 -18.23 23.25
CA LYS A 655 16.37 -19.51 23.38
C LYS A 655 17.20 -19.82 22.13
N GLU A 656 16.64 -19.68 20.93
CA GLU A 656 17.37 -19.84 19.66
C GLU A 656 18.55 -18.85 19.58
N ILE A 657 18.37 -17.58 19.97
CA ILE A 657 19.46 -16.58 19.94
C ILE A 657 20.56 -16.88 20.95
N ARG A 658 20.23 -17.37 22.16
CA ARG A 658 21.25 -17.80 23.13
C ARG A 658 22.03 -19.02 22.64
N HIS A 659 21.33 -19.99 22.05
CA HIS A 659 21.97 -21.17 21.44
C HIS A 659 22.93 -20.79 20.31
N LEU A 660 22.50 -19.88 19.42
CA LEU A 660 23.32 -19.29 18.37
C LEU A 660 24.53 -18.53 18.93
N SER A 661 24.33 -17.75 20.01
CA SER A 661 25.42 -17.03 20.69
C SER A 661 26.48 -18.00 21.24
N LYS A 662 26.05 -19.12 21.83
CA LYS A 662 26.95 -20.18 22.30
C LYS A 662 27.65 -20.93 21.15
N PHE A 663 26.95 -21.19 20.05
CA PHE A 663 27.57 -21.74 18.84
C PHE A 663 28.76 -20.87 18.39
N LEU A 664 28.61 -19.54 18.39
CA LEU A 664 29.70 -18.62 18.04
C LEU A 664 30.86 -18.63 19.06
N VAL A 665 30.58 -18.75 20.36
CA VAL A 665 31.64 -18.94 21.39
C VAL A 665 32.44 -20.22 21.11
N ARG A 666 31.78 -21.30 20.70
CA ARG A 666 32.43 -22.58 20.35
C ARG A 666 33.15 -22.52 19.00
N LYS A 667 32.62 -21.81 18.00
CA LYS A 667 33.34 -21.46 16.76
C LYS A 667 34.65 -20.76 17.10
N HIS A 668 34.64 -19.76 18.00
CA HIS A 668 35.86 -19.09 18.43
C HIS A 668 36.85 -20.05 19.14
N LYS A 669 36.37 -20.89 20.08
CA LYS A 669 37.23 -21.87 20.77
C LYS A 669 37.88 -22.86 19.80
N TYR A 670 37.14 -23.33 18.80
CA TYR A 670 37.68 -24.17 17.73
C TYR A 670 38.76 -23.47 16.91
N LEU A 671 38.52 -22.23 16.45
CA LEU A 671 39.48 -21.48 15.65
C LEU A 671 40.78 -21.16 16.43
N TYR A 672 40.67 -20.89 17.74
CA TYR A 672 41.82 -20.74 18.62
C TYR A 672 42.62 -22.05 18.75
N LEU A 673 41.95 -23.18 18.99
CA LEU A 673 42.60 -24.49 19.05
C LEU A 673 43.30 -24.84 17.73
N LEU A 674 42.68 -24.52 16.58
CA LEU A 674 43.24 -24.79 15.25
C LEU A 674 44.58 -24.07 15.01
N GLY A 675 44.81 -22.93 15.65
CA GLY A 675 46.08 -22.20 15.61
C GLY A 675 47.19 -22.76 16.52
N ILE A 676 46.91 -23.80 17.31
CA ILE A 676 47.82 -24.36 18.35
C ILE A 676 48.00 -25.87 18.18
N ASP A 677 46.92 -26.61 17.95
CA ASP A 677 46.85 -28.06 17.99
C ASP A 677 45.71 -28.57 17.08
N GLU A 678 46.05 -28.94 15.84
CA GLU A 678 45.07 -29.35 14.83
C GLU A 678 44.28 -30.60 15.24
N GLU A 679 44.89 -31.55 15.97
CA GLU A 679 44.22 -32.77 16.42
C GLU A 679 43.14 -32.46 17.47
N LYS A 680 43.47 -31.67 18.51
CA LYS A 680 42.50 -31.21 19.50
C LYS A 680 41.42 -30.32 18.88
N ALA A 681 41.77 -29.51 17.88
CA ALA A 681 40.79 -28.71 17.16
C ALA A 681 39.78 -29.60 16.41
N ILE A 682 40.24 -30.60 15.66
CA ILE A 682 39.37 -31.52 14.91
C ILE A 682 38.50 -32.36 15.85
N ASP A 683 39.02 -32.80 17.00
CA ASP A 683 38.20 -33.47 18.01
C ASP A 683 37.13 -32.54 18.58
N TYR A 684 37.51 -31.32 19.00
CA TYR A 684 36.57 -30.32 19.53
C TYR A 684 35.47 -29.93 18.53
N LEU A 685 35.81 -29.83 17.24
CA LEU A 685 34.83 -29.59 16.16
C LEU A 685 33.76 -30.70 16.13
N ARG A 686 34.19 -31.96 16.24
CA ARG A 686 33.31 -33.14 16.20
C ARG A 686 32.52 -33.35 17.49
N THR A 687 33.10 -33.06 18.65
CA THR A 687 32.51 -33.37 19.97
C THR A 687 31.71 -32.21 20.56
N SER A 688 32.03 -30.96 20.22
CA SER A 688 31.54 -29.78 20.94
C SER A 688 30.86 -28.73 20.06
N VAL A 689 31.30 -28.57 18.81
CA VAL A 689 30.68 -27.64 17.83
C VAL A 689 29.57 -28.34 17.03
N LEU A 690 29.83 -29.52 16.47
CA LEU A 690 28.84 -30.31 15.72
C LEU A 690 27.61 -30.65 16.57
N ASN A 691 27.79 -30.92 17.86
CA ASN A 691 26.70 -31.15 18.82
C ASN A 691 25.83 -29.90 19.12
N MET A 692 26.14 -28.73 18.55
CA MET A 692 25.29 -27.54 18.57
C MET A 692 24.53 -27.32 17.26
N VAL A 693 24.76 -28.14 16.23
CA VAL A 693 24.00 -28.10 14.96
C VAL A 693 22.64 -28.75 15.19
N VAL A 694 21.59 -27.94 15.31
CA VAL A 694 20.22 -28.37 15.66
C VAL A 694 19.13 -27.80 14.76
N ASP A 695 19.49 -26.81 13.93
CA ASP A 695 18.61 -26.07 13.03
C ASP A 695 19.36 -25.67 11.75
N ASP A 696 18.66 -25.10 10.77
CA ASP A 696 19.24 -24.71 9.49
C ASP A 696 20.32 -23.60 9.64
N ASP A 697 20.15 -22.67 10.60
CA ASP A 697 21.10 -21.57 10.86
C ASP A 697 22.44 -22.09 11.40
N THR A 698 22.38 -22.96 12.41
CA THR A 698 23.58 -23.57 13.01
C THR A 698 24.24 -24.58 12.06
N ARG A 699 23.48 -25.19 11.14
CA ARG A 699 24.05 -25.99 10.06
C ARG A 699 24.80 -25.12 9.05
N GLU A 700 24.20 -24.03 8.56
CA GLU A 700 24.85 -23.12 7.60
C GLU A 700 26.16 -22.57 8.17
N LEU A 701 26.16 -22.08 9.42
CA LEU A 701 27.38 -21.60 10.10
C LEU A 701 28.44 -22.70 10.34
N PHE A 702 28.04 -23.97 10.46
CA PHE A 702 28.96 -25.10 10.58
C PHE A 702 29.55 -25.51 9.22
N GLU A 703 28.75 -25.48 8.15
CA GLU A 703 29.19 -25.72 6.78
C GLU A 703 30.13 -24.60 6.31
N GLU A 704 29.81 -23.33 6.62
CA GLU A 704 30.71 -22.18 6.43
C GLU A 704 32.05 -22.40 7.16
N LEU A 705 32.02 -22.75 8.45
CA LEU A 705 33.22 -23.00 9.24
C LEU A 705 34.11 -24.09 8.61
N CYS A 706 33.51 -25.19 8.14
CA CYS A 706 34.23 -26.24 7.43
C CYS A 706 34.85 -25.75 6.10
N HIS A 707 34.17 -24.83 5.39
CA HIS A 707 34.71 -24.19 4.19
C HIS A 707 35.80 -23.15 4.48
N GLU A 708 35.74 -22.41 5.60
CA GLU A 708 36.77 -21.46 6.03
C GLU A 708 38.10 -22.19 6.30
N VAL A 709 38.05 -23.31 7.04
CA VAL A 709 39.20 -24.18 7.32
C VAL A 709 39.85 -24.68 6.04
N TYR A 710 39.05 -25.19 5.09
CA TYR A 710 39.56 -25.67 3.80
C TYR A 710 40.22 -24.57 2.95
N ARG A 711 39.77 -23.31 3.11
CA ARG A 711 40.27 -22.16 2.33
C ARG A 711 41.50 -21.47 2.94
N ARG A 712 41.93 -21.82 4.16
CA ARG A 712 43.06 -21.20 4.88
C ARG A 712 43.03 -19.66 4.88
N LYS A 713 41.83 -19.07 5.01
CA LYS A 713 41.68 -17.61 5.12
C LYS A 713 42.25 -17.11 6.45
N ILE A 714 42.78 -15.89 6.43
CA ILE A 714 43.06 -15.13 7.65
C ILE A 714 41.71 -14.85 8.35
N PHE A 715 41.63 -15.15 9.64
CA PHE A 715 40.37 -15.18 10.39
C PHE A 715 39.79 -13.77 10.65
N VAL A 716 38.46 -13.69 10.69
CA VAL A 716 37.69 -12.53 11.17
C VAL A 716 37.57 -12.63 12.69
N ASP A 717 37.62 -11.51 13.43
CA ASP A 717 37.43 -11.47 14.90
C ASP A 717 36.09 -12.12 15.30
N PRO A 718 36.07 -13.30 15.93
CA PRO A 718 34.83 -13.97 16.29
C PRO A 718 34.08 -13.30 17.44
N VAL A 719 34.73 -12.39 18.18
CA VAL A 719 34.05 -11.56 19.18
C VAL A 719 33.04 -10.66 18.49
N GLU A 720 33.36 -10.11 17.31
CA GLU A 720 32.49 -9.20 16.57
C GLU A 720 31.18 -9.86 16.10
N ASP A 721 31.15 -11.15 15.79
CA ASP A 721 29.90 -11.85 15.46
C ASP A 721 28.96 -11.96 16.67
N ILE A 722 29.50 -12.24 17.86
CA ILE A 722 28.73 -12.21 19.12
C ILE A 722 28.33 -10.77 19.46
N CYS A 723 29.19 -9.79 19.22
CA CYS A 723 28.85 -8.37 19.39
C CYS A 723 27.67 -7.96 18.52
N ARG A 724 27.57 -8.40 17.26
CA ARG A 724 26.44 -8.06 16.36
C ARG A 724 25.08 -8.53 16.90
N LEU A 725 25.04 -9.69 17.56
CA LEU A 725 23.82 -10.19 18.22
C LEU A 725 23.39 -9.34 19.43
N LEU A 726 24.33 -8.61 20.04
CA LEU A 726 24.12 -7.78 21.25
C LEU A 726 23.94 -6.29 20.94
N THR A 727 24.65 -5.75 19.94
CA THR A 727 24.68 -4.30 19.64
C THR A 727 23.50 -3.82 18.79
N THR A 728 22.88 -4.72 18.01
CA THR A 728 21.63 -4.44 17.26
C THR A 728 20.45 -4.06 18.16
N ALA A 729 20.54 -4.27 19.47
CA ALA A 729 19.60 -3.76 20.46
C ALA A 729 19.73 -2.26 20.79
N LYS A 730 20.73 -1.55 20.26
CA LYS A 730 21.05 -0.14 20.62
C LYS A 730 21.32 0.81 19.43
N GLU A 731 20.84 0.48 18.23
CA GLU A 731 20.98 1.36 17.04
C GLU A 731 19.80 2.32 16.78
N TYR A 732 18.88 2.47 17.75
CA TYR A 732 17.73 3.39 17.71
C TYR A 732 17.91 4.61 18.63
#